data_AF-A0A124HCX9-F1
#
_entry.id   AF-A0A124HCX9-F1
#
_cell.length_a   1.000
_cell.length_b   1.000
_cell.length_c   1.000
_cell.angle_alpha   90.00
_cell.angle_beta   90.00
_cell.angle_gamma   90.00
#
_symmetry.space_group_name_H-M   'P 1'
#
loop_
_entity.id
_entity.type
_entity.pdbx_description
1 polymer ?
#
loop_
_entity_poly.entity_id
_entity_poly.type
_entity_poly.pdbx_seq_one_letter_code
_entity_poly.pdbx_strand_id
1 'polypeptide(L)'
;MTSSVHPPRPGPGGSSPDKLAFTLPSGRRRVTPARFGRESRRDRLLPQLIRNCLLDDAEQCVQVRLTAADAANPAARALLDTEAGTALHLHRVLDDTEYAALFPRIIGYELDTAEPFLLYAAPRGIAAARTHVMAATDQQRFTRDLMLALCLLDGLGLVPRGLSPATVLWDGAGVQLWGLEAVTRTGRPRSPWGRQPFCSPEQRQGQGFTDARDAVWSAAQVLYRLVTGRTGPADRAPADLGEHRVLDQTLRQAFAPRAADRPTPAQVLDLVAPGAARRVRLTLPPDEMRPHREAFEDSLRLKRQAPVARSEDGSGAAAGRGTGEVLCPYCLETIQLDLTKLFITDSRMQYKPLDLAGIKNPVRRNDVMRGAVQKCTADADFPEHFIPVPYLTYGRPLTVAMVGQSSTGKSHLLTQMIAAVTDGGLEPFGLKWQSVNPEQHARFVRERVQPLRSGQVLDHTAALGLDDFARFVESLLITDARGQVRPVAFFDLGGEDLVRTDAALRFLLGVDALIFVVDPALALPLPQLDHVRERWGVEVNRDGDLAFGTVLDRLPKNGPYLDVPAAIVLGKADLLRFQPPVDRWLNRPPATALDPALTHEESRDVYGLLRRHAGQAWLRPFDAIRRCTLHIASATGGQEAHGRYPAGAGPRRVLEPLLALLAMHGLIDVAGGAEAFAVGETPVIEAVPWEETEETAGSGGSGGEELQ
;
A
#
# COMPACT_ATOMS: atom_id res chain seq x y z
N MET A 1 -3.41 -2.20 -80.52
CA MET A 1 -2.43 -2.92 -79.67
C MET A 1 -2.41 -2.24 -78.32
N THR A 2 -2.73 -3.02 -77.29
CA THR A 2 -3.09 -2.60 -75.93
C THR A 2 -1.87 -2.20 -75.10
N SER A 3 -1.92 -0.98 -74.55
CA SER A 3 -1.02 -0.48 -73.50
C SER A 3 -1.57 -0.91 -72.13
N SER A 4 -0.75 -1.60 -71.34
CA SER A 4 -1.08 -2.16 -70.04
C SER A 4 -0.91 -1.12 -68.93
N VAL A 5 -2.03 -0.86 -68.24
CA VAL A 5 -2.14 0.02 -67.07
C VAL A 5 -1.54 -0.68 -65.85
N HIS A 6 -0.53 -0.06 -65.23
CA HIS A 6 -0.10 -0.38 -63.86
C HIS A 6 -0.97 0.38 -62.85
N PRO A 7 -1.35 -0.23 -61.70
CA PRO A 7 -2.09 0.46 -60.67
C PRO A 7 -1.22 1.51 -59.96
N PRO A 8 -1.79 2.65 -59.54
CA PRO A 8 -1.05 3.77 -58.98
C PRO A 8 -0.57 3.48 -57.56
N ARG A 9 0.64 3.97 -57.25
CA ARG A 9 1.19 4.04 -55.89
C ARG A 9 0.23 4.82 -54.97
N PRO A 10 0.00 4.38 -53.72
CA PRO A 10 -0.75 5.18 -52.76
C PRO A 10 0.04 6.47 -52.44
N GLY A 11 -0.64 7.60 -52.57
CA GLY A 11 -0.08 8.94 -52.38
C GLY A 11 0.26 9.28 -50.91
N PRO A 12 1.01 10.37 -50.69
CA PRO A 12 1.41 10.83 -49.36
C PRO A 12 0.22 11.56 -48.70
N GLY A 13 -0.69 10.80 -48.12
CA GLY A 13 -1.86 11.30 -47.40
C GLY A 13 -2.17 10.51 -46.13
N GLY A 14 -1.19 9.80 -45.57
CA GLY A 14 -1.35 9.16 -44.27
C GLY A 14 -1.40 10.22 -43.17
N SER A 15 -2.38 10.13 -42.28
CA SER A 15 -2.42 10.90 -41.03
C SER A 15 -1.03 10.94 -40.40
N SER A 16 -0.58 12.13 -39.95
CA SER A 16 0.65 12.24 -39.18
C SER A 16 0.64 11.15 -38.09
N PRO A 17 1.72 10.36 -37.95
CA PRO A 17 1.73 9.30 -36.95
C PRO A 17 1.50 9.91 -35.58
N ASP A 18 0.57 9.33 -34.81
CA ASP A 18 0.28 9.76 -33.46
C ASP A 18 1.54 9.58 -32.62
N LYS A 19 1.94 10.62 -31.89
CA LYS A 19 3.04 10.51 -30.92
C LYS A 19 2.54 9.72 -29.72
N LEU A 20 3.17 8.59 -29.45
CA LEU A 20 2.92 7.79 -28.26
C LEU A 20 3.99 8.08 -27.21
N ALA A 21 3.55 8.56 -26.04
CA ALA A 21 4.40 8.78 -24.89
C ALA A 21 4.18 7.63 -23.88
N PHE A 22 5.26 6.99 -23.44
CA PHE A 22 5.21 5.89 -22.48
C PHE A 22 6.48 5.80 -21.64
N THR A 23 6.40 5.05 -20.56
CA THR A 23 7.49 4.78 -19.63
C THR A 23 8.09 3.41 -19.94
N LEU A 24 9.40 3.34 -20.09
CA LEU A 24 10.14 2.10 -20.27
C LEU A 24 10.17 1.30 -18.94
N PRO A 25 10.41 -0.02 -18.96
CA PRO A 25 10.59 -0.80 -17.73
C PRO A 25 11.71 -0.28 -16.82
N SER A 26 12.71 0.41 -17.39
CA SER A 26 13.76 1.11 -16.66
C SER A 26 13.30 2.38 -15.95
N GLY A 27 12.06 2.83 -16.16
CA GLY A 27 11.53 4.07 -15.61
C GLY A 27 11.70 5.31 -16.49
N ARG A 28 12.54 5.22 -17.53
CA ARG A 28 12.79 6.35 -18.45
C ARG A 28 11.58 6.64 -19.33
N ARG A 29 11.30 7.92 -19.57
CA ARG A 29 10.25 8.36 -20.49
C ARG A 29 10.70 8.26 -21.94
N ARG A 30 9.84 7.75 -22.82
CA ARG A 30 10.03 7.70 -24.27
C ARG A 30 8.82 8.29 -24.98
N VAL A 31 9.07 9.12 -25.99
CA VAL A 31 8.04 9.63 -26.90
C VAL A 31 8.47 9.28 -28.31
N THR A 32 7.64 8.54 -29.03
CA THR A 32 7.91 8.09 -30.40
C THR A 32 6.62 8.07 -31.20
N PRO A 33 6.65 8.39 -32.50
CA PRO A 33 5.48 8.18 -33.33
C PRO A 33 5.16 6.68 -33.45
N ALA A 34 3.86 6.40 -33.59
CA ALA A 34 3.29 5.06 -33.56
C ALA A 34 2.17 4.92 -34.59
N ARG A 35 2.03 3.73 -35.17
CA ARG A 35 0.91 3.34 -36.03
C ARG A 35 0.18 2.16 -35.42
N PHE A 36 -1.15 2.24 -35.35
CA PHE A 36 -1.98 1.23 -34.72
C PHE A 36 -2.78 0.43 -35.74
N GLY A 37 -2.83 -0.89 -35.55
CA GLY A 37 -3.65 -1.81 -36.30
C GLY A 37 -5.07 -1.93 -35.74
N ARG A 38 -5.82 -2.91 -36.27
CA ARG A 38 -7.19 -3.21 -35.85
C ARG A 38 -7.23 -3.72 -34.40
N GLU A 39 -8.25 -3.28 -33.68
CA GLU A 39 -8.51 -3.70 -32.31
C GLU A 39 -9.24 -5.04 -32.23
N SER A 40 -8.89 -5.83 -31.22
CA SER A 40 -9.52 -7.09 -30.87
C SER A 40 -9.42 -7.34 -29.36
N ARG A 41 -9.86 -8.50 -28.87
CA ARG A 41 -9.71 -8.91 -27.47
C ARG A 41 -8.96 -10.23 -27.40
N ARG A 42 -8.03 -10.36 -26.44
CA ARG A 42 -7.33 -11.63 -26.14
C ARG A 42 -8.33 -12.67 -25.63
N ASP A 43 -9.19 -12.27 -24.70
CA ASP A 43 -10.31 -13.03 -24.18
C ASP A 43 -11.54 -12.13 -24.13
N ARG A 44 -12.72 -12.66 -24.45
CA ARG A 44 -13.99 -11.93 -24.40
C ARG A 44 -14.39 -11.54 -22.98
N LEU A 45 -13.88 -12.23 -21.97
CA LEU A 45 -14.13 -11.92 -20.55
C LEU A 45 -13.30 -10.75 -20.03
N LEU A 46 -12.31 -10.30 -20.80
CA LEU A 46 -11.38 -9.26 -20.38
C LEU A 46 -11.83 -7.88 -20.92
N PRO A 47 -11.79 -6.82 -20.09
CA PRO A 47 -12.06 -5.46 -20.52
C PRO A 47 -10.94 -4.87 -21.39
N GLN A 48 -9.74 -5.43 -21.37
CA GLN A 48 -8.62 -4.96 -22.19
C GLN A 48 -8.83 -5.24 -23.68
N LEU A 49 -8.55 -4.23 -24.50
CA LEU A 49 -8.42 -4.34 -25.95
C LEU A 49 -6.95 -4.58 -26.31
N ILE A 50 -6.72 -5.31 -27.39
CA ILE A 50 -5.40 -5.53 -27.98
C ILE A 50 -5.35 -5.05 -29.42
N ARG A 51 -4.23 -4.44 -29.82
CA ARG A 51 -3.96 -4.08 -31.21
C ARG A 51 -2.47 -4.14 -31.52
N ASN A 52 -2.13 -4.53 -32.74
CA ASN A 52 -0.75 -4.46 -33.21
C ASN A 52 -0.34 -2.99 -33.34
N CYS A 53 0.92 -2.70 -33.06
CA CYS A 53 1.49 -1.37 -33.13
C CYS A 53 2.88 -1.44 -33.79
N LEU A 54 3.21 -0.43 -34.59
CA LEU A 54 4.53 -0.24 -35.17
C LEU A 54 5.08 1.10 -34.65
N LEU A 55 6.21 1.04 -33.94
CA LEU A 55 6.95 2.23 -33.52
C LEU A 55 7.91 2.67 -34.65
N ASP A 56 8.33 3.93 -34.65
CA ASP A 56 9.17 4.51 -35.73
C ASP A 56 10.49 3.78 -35.99
N ASP A 57 11.06 3.08 -35.01
CA ASP A 57 12.25 2.23 -35.17
C ASP A 57 11.95 0.89 -35.88
N ALA A 58 10.80 0.79 -36.55
CA ALA A 58 10.23 -0.44 -37.12
C ALA A 58 10.01 -1.57 -36.09
N GLU A 59 9.99 -1.25 -34.80
CA GLU A 59 9.72 -2.21 -33.73
C GLU A 59 8.22 -2.60 -33.73
N GLN A 60 7.94 -3.86 -34.06
CA GLN A 60 6.59 -4.43 -33.98
C GLN A 60 6.25 -4.80 -32.55
N CYS A 61 5.14 -4.28 -32.06
CA CYS A 61 4.66 -4.50 -30.71
C CYS A 61 3.14 -4.75 -30.68
N VAL A 62 2.65 -5.19 -29.52
CA VAL A 62 1.22 -5.33 -29.23
C VAL A 62 0.89 -4.38 -28.08
N GLN A 63 -0.09 -3.52 -28.30
CA GLN A 63 -0.63 -2.66 -27.26
C GLN A 63 -1.83 -3.35 -26.61
N VAL A 64 -1.80 -3.46 -25.28
CA VAL A 64 -2.93 -3.88 -24.43
C VAL A 64 -3.44 -2.63 -23.72
N ARG A 65 -4.71 -2.25 -23.92
CA ARG A 65 -5.24 -0.96 -23.41
C ARG A 65 -6.65 -1.07 -22.87
N LEU A 66 -7.04 -0.10 -22.04
CA LEU A 66 -8.44 0.18 -21.72
C LEU A 66 -8.92 1.39 -22.53
N THR A 67 -10.20 1.39 -22.87
CA THR A 67 -10.88 2.61 -23.33
C THR A 67 -11.11 3.55 -22.14
N ALA A 68 -11.38 4.83 -22.38
CA ALA A 68 -11.71 5.76 -21.28
C ALA A 68 -12.92 5.29 -20.44
N ALA A 69 -13.92 4.67 -21.07
CA ALA A 69 -15.08 4.12 -20.37
C ALA A 69 -14.72 2.89 -19.52
N ASP A 70 -13.91 1.97 -20.05
CA ASP A 70 -13.46 0.80 -19.28
C ASP A 70 -12.50 1.21 -18.16
N ALA A 71 -11.66 2.23 -18.37
CA ALA A 71 -10.72 2.74 -17.37
C ALA A 71 -11.41 3.39 -16.17
N ALA A 72 -12.64 3.91 -16.36
CA ALA A 72 -13.47 4.42 -15.26
C ALA A 72 -14.00 3.30 -14.34
N ASN A 73 -13.94 2.03 -14.76
CA ASN A 73 -14.28 0.88 -13.92
C ASN A 73 -13.05 0.45 -13.08
N PRO A 74 -13.09 0.58 -11.74
CA PRO A 74 -11.96 0.23 -10.88
C PRO A 74 -11.51 -1.23 -11.01
N ALA A 75 -12.43 -2.16 -11.27
CA ALA A 75 -12.10 -3.57 -11.43
C ALA A 75 -11.32 -3.84 -12.73
N ALA A 76 -11.73 -3.19 -13.84
CA ALA A 76 -11.01 -3.29 -15.10
C ALA A 76 -9.61 -2.68 -15.00
N ARG A 77 -9.51 -1.55 -14.30
CA ARG A 77 -8.25 -0.88 -14.02
C ARG A 77 -7.30 -1.74 -13.18
N ALA A 78 -7.82 -2.37 -12.12
CA ALA A 78 -7.04 -3.26 -11.27
C ALA A 78 -6.44 -4.46 -12.04
N LEU A 79 -7.15 -4.99 -13.06
CA LEU A 79 -6.62 -6.06 -13.90
C LEU A 79 -5.44 -5.59 -14.76
N LEU A 80 -5.52 -4.39 -15.34
CA LEU A 80 -4.41 -3.81 -16.11
C LEU A 80 -3.22 -3.47 -15.21
N ASP A 81 -3.46 -2.92 -14.02
CA ASP A 81 -2.41 -2.66 -13.02
C ASP A 81 -1.73 -3.98 -12.58
N THR A 82 -2.50 -5.06 -12.42
CA THR A 82 -1.97 -6.39 -12.08
C THR A 82 -1.09 -6.95 -13.21
N GLU A 83 -1.54 -6.82 -14.47
CA GLU A 83 -0.76 -7.23 -15.66
C GLU A 83 0.55 -6.42 -15.75
N ALA A 84 0.48 -5.10 -15.54
CA ALA A 84 1.64 -4.22 -15.52
C ALA A 84 2.65 -4.58 -14.43
N GLY A 85 2.18 -4.69 -13.18
CA GLY A 85 3.02 -5.00 -12.03
C GLY A 85 3.70 -6.36 -12.16
N THR A 86 2.95 -7.37 -12.63
CA THR A 86 3.50 -8.70 -12.87
C THR A 86 4.55 -8.67 -13.98
N ALA A 87 4.28 -8.01 -15.12
CA ALA A 87 5.22 -7.92 -16.23
C ALA A 87 6.51 -7.17 -15.85
N LEU A 88 6.40 -6.07 -15.10
CA LEU A 88 7.56 -5.31 -14.62
C LEU A 88 8.36 -6.07 -13.56
N HIS A 89 7.70 -6.88 -12.73
CA HIS A 89 8.39 -7.76 -11.79
C HIS A 89 9.16 -8.87 -12.52
N LEU A 90 8.52 -9.54 -13.47
CA LEU A 90 9.16 -10.57 -14.28
C LEU A 90 10.33 -10.02 -15.09
N HIS A 91 10.19 -8.84 -15.70
CA HIS A 91 11.28 -8.19 -16.42
C HIS A 91 12.49 -7.97 -15.51
N ARG A 92 12.32 -7.32 -14.34
CA ARG A 92 13.45 -7.07 -13.42
C ARG A 92 14.17 -8.33 -12.94
N VAL A 93 13.44 -9.44 -12.81
CA VAL A 93 13.99 -10.69 -12.28
C VAL A 93 14.57 -11.58 -13.37
N LEU A 94 13.99 -11.57 -14.58
CA LEU A 94 14.22 -12.61 -15.59
C LEU A 94 14.79 -12.12 -16.92
N ASP A 95 14.81 -10.81 -17.22
CA ASP A 95 15.15 -10.32 -18.57
C ASP A 95 16.52 -10.81 -19.07
N ASP A 96 17.49 -10.93 -18.16
CA ASP A 96 18.85 -11.40 -18.44
C ASP A 96 19.03 -12.93 -18.28
N THR A 97 17.94 -13.69 -18.20
CA THR A 97 17.95 -15.15 -17.99
C THR A 97 17.42 -15.91 -19.19
N GLU A 98 17.75 -17.19 -19.30
CA GLU A 98 17.18 -18.09 -20.33
C GLU A 98 15.65 -18.24 -20.22
N TYR A 99 15.07 -17.87 -19.08
CA TYR A 99 13.65 -18.00 -18.81
C TYR A 99 12.80 -16.80 -19.25
N ALA A 100 13.42 -15.69 -19.68
CA ALA A 100 12.72 -14.49 -20.14
C ALA A 100 11.65 -14.81 -21.20
N ALA A 101 11.98 -15.73 -22.10
CA ALA A 101 11.12 -16.10 -23.23
C ALA A 101 9.83 -16.83 -22.82
N LEU A 102 9.73 -17.33 -21.58
CA LEU A 102 8.51 -17.96 -21.04
C LEU A 102 7.39 -16.96 -20.78
N PHE A 103 7.68 -15.66 -20.80
CA PHE A 103 6.73 -14.59 -20.54
C PHE A 103 6.74 -13.54 -21.67
N PRO A 104 5.69 -12.72 -21.82
CA PRO A 104 5.70 -11.61 -22.77
C PRO A 104 6.68 -10.51 -22.33
N ARG A 105 7.55 -10.07 -23.25
CA ARG A 105 8.53 -9.00 -22.97
C ARG A 105 7.84 -7.64 -23.03
N ILE A 106 7.80 -6.93 -21.90
CA ILE A 106 7.25 -5.58 -21.83
C ILE A 106 8.24 -4.56 -22.45
N ILE A 107 7.74 -3.70 -23.33
CA ILE A 107 8.48 -2.59 -23.95
C ILE A 107 8.24 -1.28 -23.19
N GLY A 108 7.03 -1.10 -22.67
CA GLY A 108 6.69 0.09 -21.91
C GLY A 108 5.23 0.14 -21.48
N TYR A 109 4.87 1.18 -20.74
CA TYR A 109 3.55 1.36 -20.18
C TYR A 109 3.21 2.84 -19.99
N GLU A 110 1.92 3.15 -20.02
CA GLU A 110 1.39 4.40 -19.52
C GLU A 110 0.07 4.10 -18.84
N LEU A 111 0.01 4.31 -17.54
CA LEU A 111 -1.18 3.99 -16.77
C LEU A 111 -1.85 5.27 -16.28
N ASP A 112 -1.13 6.32 -15.93
CA ASP A 112 -1.71 7.53 -15.33
C ASP A 112 -2.28 8.48 -16.40
N THR A 113 -3.12 7.93 -17.27
CA THR A 113 -3.80 8.59 -18.39
C THR A 113 -5.26 8.09 -18.48
N ALA A 114 -6.08 8.81 -19.25
CA ALA A 114 -7.49 8.47 -19.48
C ALA A 114 -7.66 7.11 -20.19
N GLU A 115 -6.73 6.77 -21.11
CA GLU A 115 -6.71 5.48 -21.82
C GLU A 115 -5.42 4.72 -21.52
N PRO A 116 -5.35 4.03 -20.37
CA PRO A 116 -4.12 3.37 -19.93
C PRO A 116 -3.77 2.18 -20.84
N PHE A 117 -2.48 1.93 -20.99
CA PHE A 117 -1.98 0.86 -21.83
C PHE A 117 -0.63 0.29 -21.40
N LEU A 118 -0.37 -0.91 -21.92
CA LEU A 118 0.90 -1.63 -21.89
C LEU A 118 1.34 -1.91 -23.32
N LEU A 119 2.65 -1.90 -23.56
CA LEU A 119 3.27 -2.28 -24.82
C LEU A 119 4.12 -3.53 -24.59
N TYR A 120 3.87 -4.56 -25.38
CA TYR A 120 4.66 -5.79 -25.38
C TYR A 120 5.34 -5.97 -26.72
N ALA A 121 6.52 -6.61 -26.74
CA ALA A 121 7.05 -7.17 -27.96
C ALA A 121 6.04 -8.14 -28.59
N ALA A 122 6.12 -8.33 -29.91
CA ALA A 122 5.26 -9.28 -30.59
C ALA A 122 5.35 -10.67 -29.90
N PRO A 123 4.22 -11.27 -29.52
CA PRO A 123 4.19 -12.56 -28.84
C PRO A 123 4.78 -13.68 -29.68
N ARG A 124 5.28 -14.72 -29.02
CA ARG A 124 5.76 -15.92 -29.71
C ARG A 124 4.63 -16.94 -29.85
N GLY A 125 4.37 -17.34 -31.09
CA GLY A 125 3.42 -18.40 -31.40
C GLY A 125 1.95 -17.96 -31.37
N ILE A 126 1.06 -18.94 -31.26
CA ILE A 126 -0.39 -18.75 -31.25
C ILE A 126 -1.00 -19.31 -29.96
N ALA A 127 -2.19 -18.84 -29.59
CA ALA A 127 -2.89 -19.38 -28.43
C ALA A 127 -3.12 -20.88 -28.57
N ALA A 128 -2.81 -21.64 -27.53
CA ALA A 128 -2.95 -23.10 -27.47
C ALA A 128 -4.40 -23.55 -27.75
N ALA A 129 -5.40 -22.68 -27.54
CA ALA A 129 -6.77 -22.87 -27.97
C ALA A 129 -6.94 -23.14 -29.48
N ARG A 130 -5.99 -22.71 -30.32
CA ARG A 130 -5.95 -22.92 -31.77
C ARG A 130 -5.05 -24.08 -32.19
N THR A 131 -4.36 -24.72 -31.24
CA THR A 131 -3.53 -25.89 -31.50
C THR A 131 -4.42 -27.12 -31.53
N HIS A 132 -4.40 -27.85 -32.64
CA HIS A 132 -5.03 -29.16 -32.76
C HIS A 132 -4.09 -30.23 -32.17
N VAL A 133 -4.66 -31.32 -31.66
CA VAL A 133 -4.02 -32.46 -30.96
C VAL A 133 -2.50 -32.51 -31.06
N MET A 134 -1.83 -32.35 -29.91
CA MET A 134 -0.38 -32.23 -29.82
C MET A 134 0.34 -33.59 -29.86
N ALA A 135 1.46 -33.69 -30.58
CA ALA A 135 2.28 -34.90 -30.64
C ALA A 135 2.98 -35.19 -29.29
N ALA A 136 3.33 -36.46 -29.02
CA ALA A 136 3.90 -36.86 -27.72
C ALA A 136 5.20 -36.12 -27.35
N THR A 137 6.07 -35.84 -28.31
CA THR A 137 7.30 -35.06 -28.09
C THR A 137 7.02 -33.61 -27.72
N ASP A 138 5.98 -33.03 -28.31
CA ASP A 138 5.57 -31.64 -28.04
C ASP A 138 4.86 -31.55 -26.69
N GLN A 139 4.10 -32.58 -26.31
CA GLN A 139 3.47 -32.68 -24.99
C GLN A 139 4.51 -32.57 -23.87
N GLN A 140 5.62 -33.32 -23.95
CA GLN A 140 6.67 -33.27 -22.94
C GLN A 140 7.32 -31.89 -22.83
N ARG A 141 7.64 -31.25 -23.97
CA ARG A 141 8.22 -29.89 -23.99
C ARG A 141 7.24 -28.86 -23.43
N PHE A 142 5.99 -28.94 -23.86
CA PHE A 142 4.94 -28.05 -23.38
C PHE A 142 4.73 -28.20 -21.86
N THR A 143 4.64 -29.42 -21.35
CA THR A 143 4.52 -29.66 -19.89
C THR A 143 5.72 -29.11 -19.15
N ARG A 144 6.95 -29.39 -19.62
CA ARG A 144 8.18 -28.87 -19.01
C ARG A 144 8.18 -27.35 -18.95
N ASP A 145 7.96 -26.67 -20.08
CA ASP A 145 8.05 -25.21 -20.17
C ASP A 145 6.94 -24.52 -19.38
N LEU A 146 5.73 -25.09 -19.38
CA LEU A 146 4.64 -24.58 -18.56
C LEU A 146 4.93 -24.75 -17.06
N MET A 147 5.47 -25.90 -16.63
CA MET A 147 5.86 -26.10 -15.24
C MET A 147 7.05 -25.21 -14.83
N LEU A 148 8.00 -24.95 -15.74
CA LEU A 148 9.07 -23.97 -15.52
C LEU A 148 8.49 -22.57 -15.24
N ALA A 149 7.56 -22.11 -16.08
CA ALA A 149 6.90 -20.82 -15.88
C ALA A 149 6.15 -20.76 -14.53
N LEU A 150 5.46 -21.83 -14.14
CA LEU A 150 4.78 -21.89 -12.85
C LEU A 150 5.74 -21.95 -11.66
N CYS A 151 6.88 -22.64 -11.77
CA CYS A 151 7.91 -22.66 -10.73
C CYS A 151 8.54 -21.28 -10.52
N LEU A 152 8.75 -20.52 -11.61
CA LEU A 152 9.26 -19.15 -11.55
C LEU A 152 8.26 -18.23 -10.85
N LEU A 153 6.97 -18.31 -11.19
CA LEU A 153 5.93 -17.55 -10.50
C LEU A 153 5.83 -17.92 -9.02
N ASP A 154 5.81 -19.22 -8.69
CA ASP A 154 5.76 -19.71 -7.30
C ASP A 154 6.97 -19.24 -6.47
N GLY A 155 8.17 -19.29 -7.05
CA GLY A 155 9.40 -18.78 -6.42
C GLY A 155 9.37 -17.27 -6.14
N LEU A 156 8.54 -16.52 -6.86
CA LEU A 156 8.27 -15.09 -6.64
C LEU A 156 7.04 -14.83 -5.76
N GLY A 157 6.41 -15.89 -5.23
CA GLY A 157 5.19 -15.82 -4.44
C GLY A 157 3.96 -15.40 -5.25
N LEU A 158 3.95 -15.69 -6.56
CA LEU A 158 2.90 -15.36 -7.52
C LEU A 158 2.17 -16.61 -8.00
N VAL A 159 0.85 -16.51 -8.16
CA VAL A 159 -0.02 -17.60 -8.63
C VAL A 159 -0.93 -17.11 -9.76
N PRO A 160 -0.84 -17.69 -10.97
CA PRO A 160 -1.76 -17.37 -12.06
C PRO A 160 -3.12 -18.05 -11.83
N ARG A 161 -4.20 -17.26 -11.77
CA ARG A 161 -5.56 -17.79 -11.55
C ARG A 161 -6.40 -17.95 -12.82
N GLY A 162 -5.91 -17.40 -13.94
CA GLY A 162 -6.62 -17.35 -15.23
C GLY A 162 -6.09 -18.33 -16.27
N LEU A 163 -5.23 -19.28 -15.88
CA LEU A 163 -4.53 -20.15 -16.83
C LEU A 163 -5.52 -20.99 -17.63
N SER A 164 -5.50 -20.82 -18.95
CA SER A 164 -6.37 -21.50 -19.91
C SER A 164 -5.69 -21.62 -21.28
N PRO A 165 -6.25 -22.36 -22.25
CA PRO A 165 -5.68 -22.43 -23.59
C PRO A 165 -5.63 -21.08 -24.32
N ALA A 166 -6.38 -20.07 -23.86
CA ALA A 166 -6.34 -18.72 -24.42
C ALA A 166 -5.15 -17.89 -23.90
N THR A 167 -4.61 -18.23 -22.72
CA THR A 167 -3.54 -17.48 -22.05
C THR A 167 -2.17 -18.15 -22.18
N VAL A 168 -2.11 -19.32 -22.81
CA VAL A 168 -0.86 -20.05 -23.05
C VAL A 168 -0.62 -20.06 -24.56
N LEU A 169 0.52 -19.52 -24.99
CA LEU A 169 0.92 -19.51 -26.39
C LEU A 169 1.93 -20.63 -26.66
N TRP A 170 1.88 -21.16 -27.88
CA TRP A 170 2.75 -22.21 -28.39
C TRP A 170 3.25 -21.85 -29.79
N ASP A 171 4.57 -21.89 -29.99
CA ASP A 171 5.23 -21.60 -31.27
C ASP A 171 5.79 -22.86 -31.97
N GLY A 172 5.54 -24.06 -31.41
CA GLY A 172 6.12 -25.32 -31.89
C GLY A 172 7.45 -25.69 -31.22
N ALA A 173 8.11 -24.74 -30.58
CA ALA A 173 9.38 -24.94 -29.90
C ALA A 173 9.27 -24.80 -28.37
N GLY A 174 8.49 -23.83 -27.89
CA GLY A 174 8.34 -23.54 -26.47
C GLY A 174 7.03 -22.83 -26.11
N VAL A 175 6.78 -22.76 -24.80
CA VAL A 175 5.61 -22.09 -24.23
C VAL A 175 5.91 -20.62 -23.93
N GLN A 176 4.92 -19.75 -24.14
CA GLN A 176 4.88 -18.41 -23.55
C GLN A 176 3.55 -18.21 -22.79
N LEU A 177 3.62 -17.89 -21.50
CA LEU A 177 2.46 -17.66 -20.64
C LEU A 177 2.06 -16.18 -20.67
N TRP A 178 0.93 -15.86 -21.31
CA TRP A 178 0.39 -14.50 -21.47
C TRP A 178 -1.02 -14.37 -20.87
N GLY A 179 -1.06 -14.41 -19.54
CA GLY A 179 -2.27 -14.26 -18.71
C GLY A 179 -1.95 -13.60 -17.36
N LEU A 180 -1.19 -12.50 -17.41
CA LEU A 180 -0.59 -11.85 -16.24
C LEU A 180 -1.59 -10.97 -15.45
N GLU A 181 -2.72 -10.58 -16.06
CA GLU A 181 -3.82 -9.82 -15.45
C GLU A 181 -4.52 -10.55 -14.30
N ALA A 182 -4.43 -11.89 -14.29
CA ALA A 182 -5.09 -12.76 -13.33
C ALA A 182 -4.13 -13.31 -12.27
N VAL A 183 -2.91 -12.79 -12.20
CA VAL A 183 -1.92 -13.21 -11.21
C VAL A 183 -2.24 -12.59 -9.85
N THR A 184 -2.09 -13.36 -8.79
CA THR A 184 -2.20 -12.87 -7.41
C THR A 184 -1.03 -13.40 -6.58
N ARG A 185 -0.95 -13.01 -5.30
CA ARG A 185 0.07 -13.49 -4.38
C ARG A 185 -0.38 -14.75 -3.63
N THR A 186 0.55 -15.67 -3.41
CA THR A 186 0.36 -16.84 -2.54
C THR A 186 -0.10 -16.40 -1.14
N GLY A 187 -1.01 -17.15 -0.53
CA GLY A 187 -1.53 -16.86 0.80
C GLY A 187 -2.61 -15.78 0.87
N ARG A 188 -2.96 -15.11 -0.25
CA ARG A 188 -4.12 -14.20 -0.28
C ARG A 188 -5.43 -14.98 -0.28
N PRO A 189 -6.51 -14.49 0.36
CA PRO A 189 -7.84 -15.09 0.24
C PRO A 189 -8.23 -15.25 -1.23
N ARG A 190 -8.78 -16.42 -1.59
CA ARG A 190 -9.24 -16.67 -2.95
C ARG A 190 -10.46 -15.81 -3.25
N SER A 191 -10.50 -15.17 -4.42
CA SER A 191 -11.71 -14.60 -4.99
C SER A 191 -12.09 -15.35 -6.26
N PRO A 192 -13.38 -15.66 -6.52
CA PRO A 192 -13.79 -16.38 -7.73
C PRO A 192 -13.22 -15.77 -9.01
N TRP A 193 -12.46 -16.56 -9.77
CA TRP A 193 -11.84 -16.13 -11.03
C TRP A 193 -11.50 -17.32 -11.92
N GLY A 194 -11.44 -17.09 -13.23
CA GLY A 194 -11.03 -18.06 -14.24
C GLY A 194 -12.19 -18.84 -14.87
N ARG A 195 -11.89 -19.56 -15.95
CA ARG A 195 -12.89 -20.26 -16.76
C ARG A 195 -12.97 -21.74 -16.40
N GLN A 196 -14.18 -22.29 -16.30
CA GLN A 196 -14.35 -23.74 -16.19
C GLN A 196 -13.98 -24.44 -17.53
N PRO A 197 -13.38 -25.63 -17.51
CA PRO A 197 -12.97 -26.42 -16.33
C PRO A 197 -11.58 -26.07 -15.78
N PHE A 198 -10.92 -25.06 -16.33
CA PHE A 198 -9.52 -24.73 -16.03
C PHE A 198 -9.31 -24.13 -14.64
N CYS A 199 -10.28 -23.42 -14.07
CA CYS A 199 -10.19 -22.94 -12.67
C CYS A 199 -10.36 -24.10 -11.67
N SER A 200 -9.48 -24.18 -10.66
CA SER A 200 -9.58 -25.19 -9.60
C SER A 200 -10.89 -25.05 -8.80
N PRO A 201 -11.40 -26.13 -8.18
CA PRO A 201 -12.63 -26.09 -7.40
C PRO A 201 -12.66 -24.99 -6.34
N GLU A 202 -11.58 -24.85 -5.57
CA GLU A 202 -11.46 -23.88 -4.47
C GLU A 202 -11.34 -22.44 -4.98
N GLN A 203 -10.61 -22.24 -6.08
CA GLN A 203 -10.50 -20.95 -6.76
C GLN A 203 -11.84 -20.51 -7.35
N ARG A 204 -12.62 -21.44 -7.89
CA ARG A 204 -13.98 -21.17 -8.38
C ARG A 204 -14.94 -20.81 -7.25
N GLN A 205 -14.83 -21.47 -6.10
CA GLN A 205 -15.68 -21.24 -4.94
C GLN A 205 -15.23 -20.06 -4.07
N GLY A 206 -14.02 -19.52 -4.30
CA GLY A 206 -13.45 -18.46 -3.46
C GLY A 206 -13.12 -18.92 -2.04
N GLN A 207 -12.78 -20.20 -1.85
CA GLN A 207 -12.56 -20.79 -0.52
C GLN A 207 -11.08 -20.88 -0.17
N GLY A 208 -10.73 -20.51 1.06
CA GLY A 208 -9.37 -20.59 1.58
C GLY A 208 -8.41 -19.58 0.94
N PHE A 209 -7.12 -19.92 0.95
CA PHE A 209 -6.03 -19.05 0.49
C PHE A 209 -5.42 -19.56 -0.80
N THR A 210 -5.07 -18.63 -1.68
CA THR A 210 -4.44 -18.91 -2.97
C THR A 210 -3.15 -19.71 -2.78
N ASP A 211 -3.01 -20.80 -3.55
CA ASP A 211 -1.87 -21.72 -3.50
C ASP A 211 -1.38 -21.98 -4.94
N ALA A 212 -0.07 -22.10 -5.15
CA ALA A 212 0.51 -22.39 -6.48
C ALA A 212 -0.03 -23.71 -7.09
N ARG A 213 -0.51 -24.63 -6.26
CA ARG A 213 -1.18 -25.87 -6.67
C ARG A 213 -2.50 -25.64 -7.41
N ASP A 214 -3.11 -24.45 -7.30
CA ASP A 214 -4.25 -24.05 -8.13
C ASP A 214 -3.85 -23.97 -9.61
N ALA A 215 -2.66 -23.45 -9.90
CA ALA A 215 -2.15 -23.35 -11.27
C ALA A 215 -1.79 -24.73 -11.86
N VAL A 216 -1.41 -25.70 -11.01
CA VAL A 216 -1.14 -27.09 -11.41
C VAL A 216 -2.42 -27.77 -11.90
N TRP A 217 -3.55 -27.55 -11.22
CA TRP A 217 -4.87 -28.00 -11.72
C TRP A 217 -5.17 -27.41 -13.10
N SER A 218 -5.00 -26.09 -13.26
CA SER A 218 -5.26 -25.41 -14.53
C SER A 218 -4.38 -25.94 -15.66
N ALA A 219 -3.09 -26.16 -15.38
CA ALA A 219 -2.15 -26.71 -16.35
C ALA A 219 -2.52 -28.13 -16.77
N ALA A 220 -2.96 -28.96 -15.82
CA ALA A 220 -3.44 -30.31 -16.12
C ALA A 220 -4.67 -30.31 -17.03
N GLN A 221 -5.62 -29.39 -16.82
CA GLN A 221 -6.78 -29.21 -17.70
C GLN A 221 -6.40 -28.71 -19.10
N VAL A 222 -5.43 -27.80 -19.21
CA VAL A 222 -4.90 -27.34 -20.51
C VAL A 222 -4.24 -28.49 -21.26
N LEU A 223 -3.35 -29.24 -20.59
CA LEU A 223 -2.66 -30.39 -21.17
C LEU A 223 -3.64 -31.48 -21.61
N TYR A 224 -4.61 -31.83 -20.76
CA TYR A 224 -5.65 -32.80 -21.11
C TYR A 224 -6.40 -32.39 -22.40
N ARG A 225 -6.77 -31.10 -22.53
CA ARG A 225 -7.42 -30.61 -23.75
C ARG A 225 -6.53 -30.67 -24.98
N LEU A 226 -5.24 -30.36 -24.85
CA LEU A 226 -4.30 -30.38 -25.96
C LEU A 226 -4.00 -31.80 -26.46
N VAL A 227 -4.07 -32.79 -25.58
CA VAL A 227 -3.86 -34.20 -25.94
C VAL A 227 -5.12 -34.85 -26.49
N THR A 228 -6.28 -34.58 -25.88
CA THR A 228 -7.52 -35.30 -26.20
C THR A 228 -8.44 -34.55 -27.15
N GLY A 229 -8.22 -33.25 -27.36
CA GLY A 229 -9.15 -32.35 -28.04
C GLY A 229 -10.43 -32.04 -27.24
N ARG A 230 -10.60 -32.62 -26.04
CA ARG A 230 -11.82 -32.52 -25.21
C ARG A 230 -11.57 -31.72 -23.94
N THR A 231 -12.61 -31.12 -23.38
CA THR A 231 -12.55 -30.49 -22.06
C THR A 231 -12.82 -31.52 -20.97
N GLY A 232 -11.99 -31.54 -19.91
CA GLY A 232 -12.21 -32.39 -18.74
C GLY A 232 -13.34 -31.90 -17.84
N PRO A 233 -13.75 -32.70 -16.84
CA PRO A 233 -14.69 -32.27 -15.81
C PRO A 233 -14.09 -31.19 -14.90
N ALA A 234 -14.93 -30.33 -14.31
CA ALA A 234 -14.49 -29.14 -13.57
C ALA A 234 -14.14 -29.39 -12.09
N ASP A 235 -14.34 -30.60 -11.59
CA ASP A 235 -14.33 -30.95 -10.17
C ASP A 235 -13.62 -32.28 -9.84
N ARG A 236 -13.15 -33.02 -10.85
CA ARG A 236 -12.49 -34.32 -10.68
C ARG A 236 -11.53 -34.61 -11.84
N ALA A 237 -10.81 -35.73 -11.74
CA ALA A 237 -10.01 -36.24 -12.85
C ALA A 237 -10.92 -36.71 -14.01
N PRO A 238 -10.50 -36.54 -15.28
CA PRO A 238 -11.14 -37.21 -16.42
C PRO A 238 -11.14 -38.73 -16.25
N ALA A 239 -12.27 -39.39 -16.54
CA ALA A 239 -12.43 -40.84 -16.34
C ALA A 239 -11.52 -41.68 -17.26
N ASP A 240 -11.20 -41.14 -18.43
CA ASP A 240 -10.34 -41.71 -19.47
C ASP A 240 -8.87 -41.29 -19.33
N LEU A 241 -8.47 -40.60 -18.25
CA LEU A 241 -7.08 -40.16 -18.06
C LEU A 241 -6.08 -41.33 -18.14
N GLY A 242 -6.48 -42.51 -17.66
CA GLY A 242 -5.66 -43.73 -17.70
C GLY A 242 -5.38 -44.26 -19.12
N GLU A 243 -6.17 -43.86 -20.12
CA GLU A 243 -5.92 -44.20 -21.54
C GLU A 243 -4.75 -43.40 -22.11
N HIS A 244 -4.34 -42.32 -21.43
CA HIS A 244 -3.27 -41.41 -21.83
C HIS A 244 -2.07 -41.55 -20.90
N ARG A 245 -1.29 -42.63 -21.04
CA ARG A 245 -0.18 -43.02 -20.14
C ARG A 245 0.74 -41.86 -19.70
N VAL A 246 1.15 -40.97 -20.61
CA VAL A 246 2.03 -39.84 -20.29
C VAL A 246 1.35 -38.83 -19.37
N LEU A 247 0.08 -38.50 -19.64
CA LEU A 247 -0.70 -37.61 -18.78
C LEU A 247 -1.00 -38.26 -17.43
N ASP A 248 -1.32 -39.55 -17.44
CA ASP A 248 -1.65 -40.30 -16.22
C ASP A 248 -0.47 -40.34 -15.24
N GLN A 249 0.71 -40.67 -15.74
CA GLN A 249 1.94 -40.73 -14.93
C GLN A 249 2.36 -39.36 -14.39
N THR A 250 2.10 -38.28 -15.14
CA THR A 250 2.60 -36.94 -14.79
C THR A 250 1.60 -36.12 -13.98
N LEU A 251 0.30 -36.23 -14.27
CA LEU A 251 -0.71 -35.26 -13.84
C LEU A 251 -1.89 -35.86 -13.10
N ARG A 252 -1.97 -37.19 -12.89
CA ARG A 252 -3.09 -37.79 -12.13
C ARG A 252 -3.30 -37.13 -10.77
N GLN A 253 -2.23 -36.85 -10.04
CA GLN A 253 -2.30 -36.19 -8.72
C GLN A 253 -2.68 -34.70 -8.80
N ALA A 254 -2.51 -34.04 -9.95
CA ALA A 254 -2.93 -32.65 -10.14
C ALA A 254 -4.45 -32.47 -10.01
N PHE A 255 -5.22 -33.55 -10.24
CA PHE A 255 -6.68 -33.57 -10.11
C PHE A 255 -7.17 -33.95 -8.70
N ALA A 256 -6.31 -33.94 -7.68
CA ALA A 256 -6.75 -34.17 -6.31
C ALA A 256 -7.81 -33.12 -5.90
N PRO A 257 -8.89 -33.51 -5.19
CA PRO A 257 -10.00 -32.61 -4.87
C PRO A 257 -9.58 -31.38 -4.05
N ARG A 258 -8.63 -31.56 -3.11
CA ARG A 258 -8.10 -30.49 -2.28
C ARG A 258 -6.74 -30.03 -2.78
N ALA A 259 -6.53 -28.72 -2.79
CA ALA A 259 -5.27 -28.09 -3.19
C ALA A 259 -4.08 -28.67 -2.42
N ALA A 260 -4.19 -28.85 -1.10
CA ALA A 260 -3.10 -29.38 -0.26
C ALA A 260 -2.63 -30.79 -0.67
N ASP A 261 -3.49 -31.58 -1.31
CA ASP A 261 -3.19 -32.95 -1.75
C ASP A 261 -2.58 -33.00 -3.18
N ARG A 262 -2.52 -31.87 -3.89
CA ARG A 262 -1.93 -31.76 -5.23
C ARG A 262 -0.41 -31.58 -5.14
N PRO A 263 0.35 -32.05 -6.15
CA PRO A 263 1.77 -31.74 -6.23
C PRO A 263 1.99 -30.25 -6.49
N THR A 264 3.11 -29.72 -6.01
CA THR A 264 3.57 -28.37 -6.34
C THR A 264 4.09 -28.30 -7.79
N PRO A 265 4.19 -27.11 -8.40
CA PRO A 265 4.80 -26.97 -9.72
C PRO A 265 6.20 -27.59 -9.79
N ALA A 266 7.00 -27.43 -8.74
CA ALA A 266 8.35 -27.99 -8.63
C ALA A 266 8.36 -29.52 -8.64
N GLN A 267 7.42 -30.14 -7.91
CA GLN A 267 7.29 -31.60 -7.89
C GLN A 267 6.92 -32.15 -9.27
N VAL A 268 5.98 -31.51 -9.98
CA VAL A 268 5.62 -31.92 -11.35
C VAL A 268 6.78 -31.67 -12.32
N LEU A 269 7.48 -30.55 -12.19
CA LEU A 269 8.64 -30.23 -13.02
C LEU A 269 9.74 -31.28 -12.89
N ASP A 270 10.06 -31.73 -11.67
CA ASP A 270 11.09 -32.73 -11.45
C ASP A 270 10.70 -34.13 -11.97
N LEU A 271 9.41 -34.42 -12.13
CA LEU A 271 8.96 -35.64 -12.81
C LEU A 271 9.27 -35.63 -14.32
N VAL A 272 9.18 -34.47 -14.97
CA VAL A 272 9.38 -34.33 -16.43
C VAL A 272 10.79 -33.88 -16.82
N ALA A 273 11.49 -33.21 -15.90
CA ALA A 273 12.84 -32.69 -16.10
C ALA A 273 13.60 -32.65 -14.75
N PRO A 274 14.14 -33.79 -14.29
CA PRO A 274 14.80 -33.90 -13.00
C PRO A 274 15.86 -32.83 -12.72
N GLY A 275 15.76 -32.18 -11.55
CA GLY A 275 16.69 -31.16 -11.09
C GLY A 275 16.46 -29.77 -11.71
N ALA A 276 15.49 -29.61 -12.62
CA ALA A 276 15.14 -28.32 -13.19
C ALA A 276 14.56 -27.38 -12.13
N ALA A 277 13.76 -27.88 -11.18
CA ALA A 277 13.21 -27.05 -10.12
C ALA A 277 14.30 -26.43 -9.24
N ARG A 278 15.38 -27.18 -8.97
CA ARG A 278 16.54 -26.67 -8.23
C ARG A 278 17.27 -25.57 -9.01
N ARG A 279 17.46 -25.73 -10.33
CA ARG A 279 18.11 -24.71 -11.17
C ARG A 279 17.32 -23.40 -11.17
N VAL A 280 16.00 -23.48 -11.35
CA VAL A 280 15.10 -22.30 -11.28
C VAL A 280 15.28 -21.53 -9.97
N ARG A 281 15.30 -22.23 -8.82
CA ARG A 281 15.49 -21.57 -7.51
C ARG A 281 16.83 -20.84 -7.39
N LEU A 282 17.89 -21.37 -8.00
CA LEU A 282 19.22 -20.75 -7.98
C LEU A 282 19.33 -19.56 -8.94
N THR A 283 18.45 -19.46 -9.94
CA THR A 283 18.41 -18.33 -10.88
C THR A 283 17.73 -17.10 -10.27
N LEU A 284 16.80 -17.28 -9.34
CA LEU A 284 16.13 -16.16 -8.69
C LEU A 284 17.10 -15.40 -7.76
N PRO A 285 17.14 -14.06 -7.82
CA PRO A 285 18.04 -13.26 -6.99
C PRO A 285 17.71 -13.43 -5.50
N PRO A 286 18.72 -13.38 -4.62
CA PRO A 286 18.50 -13.46 -3.17
C PRO A 286 17.69 -12.26 -2.67
N ASP A 287 17.03 -12.44 -1.52
CA ASP A 287 16.28 -11.35 -0.87
C ASP A 287 17.23 -10.31 -0.24
N GLU A 288 17.63 -9.33 -1.05
CA GLU A 288 18.49 -8.21 -0.66
C GLU A 288 17.91 -7.33 0.46
N MET A 289 16.61 -7.44 0.77
CA MET A 289 15.98 -6.68 1.85
C MET A 289 16.23 -7.28 3.22
N ARG A 290 16.58 -8.57 3.29
CA ARG A 290 16.77 -9.32 4.53
C ARG A 290 17.66 -8.62 5.57
N PRO A 291 18.90 -8.18 5.27
CA PRO A 291 19.75 -7.53 6.28
C PRO A 291 19.15 -6.24 6.83
N HIS A 292 18.38 -5.50 6.01
CA HIS A 292 17.73 -4.28 6.45
C HIS A 292 16.49 -4.54 7.31
N ARG A 293 15.78 -5.66 7.05
CA ARG A 293 14.69 -6.14 7.92
C ARG A 293 15.21 -6.67 9.25
N GLU A 294 16.32 -7.39 9.27
CA GLU A 294 16.97 -7.84 10.51
C GLU A 294 17.38 -6.64 11.38
N ALA A 295 17.90 -5.59 10.75
CA ALA A 295 18.30 -4.39 11.49
C ALA A 295 17.12 -3.58 12.04
N PHE A 296 15.90 -3.71 11.49
CA PHE A 296 14.67 -3.20 12.12
C PHE A 296 14.36 -3.96 13.41
N GLU A 297 14.45 -5.29 13.40
CA GLU A 297 14.22 -6.13 14.58
C GLU A 297 15.20 -5.78 15.71
N ASP A 298 16.47 -5.54 15.35
CA ASP A 298 17.50 -5.10 16.29
C ASP A 298 17.15 -3.74 16.93
N SER A 299 16.73 -2.76 16.13
CA SER A 299 16.30 -1.45 16.65
C SER A 299 15.09 -1.57 17.58
N LEU A 300 14.10 -2.41 17.25
CA LEU A 300 12.96 -2.66 18.13
C LEU A 300 13.36 -3.36 19.42
N ARG A 301 14.32 -4.29 19.37
CA ARG A 301 14.85 -4.95 20.57
C ARG A 301 15.49 -3.94 21.52
N LEU A 302 16.27 -2.99 20.99
CA LEU A 302 16.87 -1.91 21.79
C LEU A 302 15.81 -1.01 22.44
N LYS A 303 14.77 -0.63 21.68
CA LYS A 303 13.65 0.16 22.22
C LYS A 303 12.90 -0.57 23.34
N ARG A 304 12.67 -1.88 23.20
CA ARG A 304 12.02 -2.70 24.24
C ARG A 304 12.84 -2.76 25.52
N GLN A 305 14.16 -2.87 25.41
CA GLN A 305 15.08 -2.95 26.56
C GLN A 305 15.31 -1.61 27.26
N ALA A 306 15.07 -0.48 26.57
CA ALA A 306 15.27 0.82 27.17
C ALA A 306 14.25 1.08 28.28
N PRO A 307 14.69 1.68 29.41
CA PRO A 307 13.78 2.03 30.49
C PRO A 307 12.72 2.98 29.95
N VAL A 308 11.46 2.67 30.23
CA VAL A 308 10.38 3.65 30.05
C VAL A 308 10.75 4.83 30.94
N ALA A 309 10.77 6.04 30.39
CA ALA A 309 10.97 7.24 31.18
C ALA A 309 10.01 7.15 32.38
N ARG A 310 10.55 7.24 33.60
CA ARG A 310 9.68 7.31 34.78
C ARG A 310 8.76 8.49 34.53
N SER A 311 7.48 8.19 34.32
CA SER A 311 6.44 9.18 34.51
C SER A 311 6.69 9.70 35.91
N GLU A 312 7.16 10.94 36.04
CA GLU A 312 6.87 11.68 37.27
C GLU A 312 5.33 11.67 37.35
N ASP A 313 4.89 10.74 38.17
CA ASP A 313 3.54 10.32 38.51
C ASP A 313 2.70 9.55 37.49
N GLY A 314 2.31 8.34 37.91
CA GLY A 314 1.07 7.66 37.51
C GLY A 314 -0.21 8.36 37.99
N SER A 315 -0.20 9.69 38.10
CA SER A 315 -1.29 10.57 38.52
C SER A 315 -0.73 12.00 38.67
N GLY A 316 -0.44 12.74 37.58
CA GLY A 316 0.27 14.03 37.74
C GLY A 316 0.12 15.11 36.69
N ALA A 317 0.10 14.81 35.38
CA ALA A 317 -0.27 15.82 34.38
C ALA A 317 -1.80 16.08 34.31
N ALA A 318 -2.55 15.41 35.19
CA ALA A 318 -3.94 15.72 35.54
C ALA A 318 -4.06 16.59 36.80
N ALA A 319 -2.95 16.97 37.46
CA ALA A 319 -2.96 17.66 38.76
C ALA A 319 -2.28 19.05 38.77
N GLY A 320 -1.95 19.62 37.59
CA GLY A 320 -1.39 20.98 37.49
C GLY A 320 -2.12 21.94 36.54
N ARG A 321 -3.05 21.44 35.71
CA ARG A 321 -3.92 22.25 34.85
C ARG A 321 -5.35 21.94 35.22
N GLY A 322 -6.12 22.97 35.58
CA GLY A 322 -7.47 22.80 36.12
C GLY A 322 -8.34 21.91 35.24
N THR A 323 -9.22 21.10 35.84
CA THR A 323 -10.26 20.35 35.14
C THR A 323 -11.04 21.28 34.21
N GLY A 324 -10.74 21.24 32.90
CA GLY A 324 -11.35 22.12 31.89
C GLY A 324 -10.37 22.97 31.06
N GLU A 325 -9.06 22.92 31.33
CA GLU A 325 -8.04 23.58 30.51
C GLU A 325 -7.68 22.76 29.28
N VAL A 326 -7.83 23.36 28.10
CA VAL A 326 -7.46 22.77 26.81
C VAL A 326 -6.60 23.74 26.01
N LEU A 327 -5.77 23.22 25.11
CA LEU A 327 -4.99 24.05 24.21
C LEU A 327 -5.89 24.60 23.10
N CYS A 328 -5.96 25.92 22.95
CA CYS A 328 -6.62 26.53 21.80
C CYS A 328 -5.98 26.00 20.51
N PRO A 329 -6.75 25.50 19.52
CA PRO A 329 -6.16 24.96 18.29
C PRO A 329 -5.66 26.05 17.33
N TYR A 330 -5.86 27.33 17.64
CA TYR A 330 -5.43 28.45 16.78
C TYR A 330 -4.24 29.19 17.37
N CYS A 331 -4.39 29.85 18.52
CA CYS A 331 -3.28 30.56 19.16
C CYS A 331 -2.38 29.68 20.02
N LEU A 332 -2.79 28.43 20.30
CA LEU A 332 -2.00 27.46 21.06
C LEU A 332 -1.71 27.86 22.51
N GLU A 333 -2.47 28.81 23.03
CA GLU A 333 -2.50 29.13 24.46
C GLU A 333 -3.58 28.34 25.18
N THR A 334 -3.40 28.17 26.49
CA THR A 334 -4.35 27.42 27.32
C THR A 334 -5.64 28.22 27.51
N ILE A 335 -6.78 27.58 27.30
CA ILE A 335 -8.10 28.18 27.44
C ILE A 335 -9.06 27.27 28.20
N GLN A 336 -9.99 27.88 28.94
CA GLN A 336 -11.10 27.20 29.59
C GLN A 336 -12.43 27.62 28.94
N LEU A 337 -13.43 26.74 29.04
CA LEU A 337 -14.78 27.06 28.58
C LEU A 337 -15.39 28.21 29.39
N ASP A 338 -15.70 29.31 28.72
CA ASP A 338 -16.35 30.49 29.27
C ASP A 338 -17.73 30.66 28.61
N LEU A 339 -18.77 30.27 29.35
CA LEU A 339 -20.16 30.32 28.89
C LEU A 339 -20.67 31.74 28.61
N THR A 340 -19.94 32.78 29.06
CA THR A 340 -20.30 34.19 28.82
C THR A 340 -19.76 34.74 27.50
N LYS A 341 -18.84 34.00 26.85
CA LYS A 341 -18.18 34.40 25.59
C LYS A 341 -18.57 33.54 24.41
N LEU A 342 -19.80 33.00 24.44
CA LEU A 342 -20.32 32.14 23.38
C LEU A 342 -20.96 32.94 22.26
N PHE A 343 -20.82 32.43 21.04
CA PHE A 343 -21.37 32.99 19.82
C PHE A 343 -21.99 31.88 18.98
N ILE A 344 -22.95 32.27 18.14
CA ILE A 344 -23.51 31.44 17.07
C ILE A 344 -23.38 32.18 15.74
N THR A 345 -23.19 31.45 14.65
CA THR A 345 -23.24 32.02 13.30
C THR A 345 -24.70 32.21 12.87
N ASP A 346 -25.03 33.39 12.35
CA ASP A 346 -26.34 33.62 11.73
C ASP A 346 -26.37 33.20 10.25
N SER A 347 -27.52 33.37 9.58
CA SER A 347 -27.69 33.01 8.16
C SER A 347 -26.82 33.82 7.19
N ARG A 348 -26.10 34.84 7.67
CA ARG A 348 -25.15 35.67 6.91
C ARG A 348 -23.70 35.41 7.34
N MET A 349 -23.43 34.32 8.07
CA MET A 349 -22.11 33.98 8.60
C MET A 349 -21.57 35.01 9.61
N GLN A 350 -22.43 35.80 10.26
CA GLN A 350 -22.00 36.76 11.28
C GLN A 350 -22.13 36.16 12.67
N TYR A 351 -21.09 36.30 13.49
CA TYR A 351 -21.08 35.85 14.88
C TYR A 351 -21.96 36.76 15.74
N LYS A 352 -22.96 36.17 16.39
CA LYS A 352 -23.82 36.83 17.37
C LYS A 352 -23.64 36.23 18.76
N PRO A 353 -23.54 37.04 19.81
CA PRO A 353 -23.47 36.54 21.18
C PRO A 353 -24.64 35.61 21.49
N LEU A 354 -24.33 34.46 22.10
CA LEU A 354 -25.30 33.45 22.50
C LEU A 354 -25.60 33.58 23.99
N ASP A 355 -26.86 33.90 24.33
CA ASP A 355 -27.34 33.84 25.71
C ASP A 355 -27.97 32.48 26.02
N LEU A 356 -27.32 31.73 26.92
CA LEU A 356 -27.81 30.44 27.38
C LEU A 356 -28.85 30.54 28.49
N ALA A 357 -29.01 31.69 29.17
CA ALA A 357 -29.93 31.84 30.31
C ALA A 357 -31.40 31.65 29.90
N GLY A 358 -31.74 32.00 28.67
CA GLY A 358 -33.08 31.82 28.09
C GLY A 358 -33.45 30.37 27.72
N ILE A 359 -32.49 29.44 27.69
CA ILE A 359 -32.71 28.07 27.21
C ILE A 359 -32.82 27.09 28.38
N LYS A 360 -34.05 26.83 28.82
CA LYS A 360 -34.35 25.93 29.95
C LYS A 360 -34.41 24.44 29.60
N ASN A 361 -34.66 24.09 28.33
CA ASN A 361 -34.73 22.70 27.90
C ASN A 361 -33.30 22.13 27.72
N PRO A 362 -32.92 21.06 28.45
CA PRO A 362 -31.55 20.53 28.42
C PRO A 362 -31.14 19.96 27.07
N VAL A 363 -32.07 19.33 26.33
CA VAL A 363 -31.80 18.79 24.99
C VAL A 363 -31.54 19.93 24.01
N ARG A 364 -32.39 20.96 24.05
CA ARG A 364 -32.21 22.16 23.21
C ARG A 364 -30.93 22.92 23.57
N ARG A 365 -30.58 22.98 24.86
CA ARG A 365 -29.34 23.60 25.33
C ARG A 365 -28.13 22.87 24.76
N ASN A 366 -28.11 21.53 24.82
CA ASN A 366 -27.01 20.74 24.26
C ASN A 366 -26.88 20.89 22.74
N ASP A 367 -28.01 20.91 22.02
CA ASP A 367 -28.03 21.13 20.57
C ASP A 367 -27.47 22.50 20.17
N VAL A 368 -27.89 23.56 20.87
CA VAL A 368 -27.37 24.92 20.66
C VAL A 368 -25.88 25.02 21.03
N MET A 369 -25.45 24.39 22.12
CA MET A 369 -24.04 24.32 22.52
C MET A 369 -23.18 23.60 21.49
N ARG A 370 -23.73 22.60 20.79
CA ARG A 370 -23.02 21.87 19.74
C ARG A 370 -22.70 22.76 18.53
N GLY A 371 -23.57 23.71 18.21
CA GLY A 371 -23.36 24.69 17.14
C GLY A 371 -22.66 25.97 17.59
N ALA A 372 -22.39 26.13 18.89
CA ALA A 372 -21.79 27.33 19.44
C ALA A 372 -20.27 27.34 19.33
N VAL A 373 -19.70 28.53 19.27
CA VAL A 373 -18.26 28.78 19.34
C VAL A 373 -17.94 29.75 20.47
N GLN A 374 -16.77 29.64 21.09
CA GLN A 374 -16.26 30.58 22.08
C GLN A 374 -15.22 31.49 21.44
N LYS A 375 -15.36 32.80 21.63
CA LYS A 375 -14.30 33.75 21.26
C LYS A 375 -13.08 33.52 22.16
N CYS A 376 -11.93 33.22 21.58
CA CYS A 376 -10.71 33.04 22.35
C CYS A 376 -10.22 34.37 22.92
N THR A 377 -9.76 34.35 24.16
CA THR A 377 -9.13 35.51 24.83
C THR A 377 -7.82 35.12 25.50
N ALA A 378 -7.22 34.00 25.11
CA ALA A 378 -6.02 33.45 25.73
C ALA A 378 -4.75 34.16 25.25
N ASP A 379 -4.75 34.65 24.01
CA ASP A 379 -3.70 35.49 23.45
C ASP A 379 -4.33 36.76 22.87
N ALA A 380 -3.89 37.92 23.37
CA ALA A 380 -4.41 39.22 22.93
C ALA A 380 -3.73 39.73 21.65
N ASP A 381 -2.54 39.21 21.33
CA ASP A 381 -1.74 39.61 20.18
C ASP A 381 -2.04 38.74 18.95
N PHE A 382 -2.72 37.60 19.13
CA PHE A 382 -3.14 36.72 18.05
C PHE A 382 -4.44 37.20 17.37
N PRO A 383 -4.60 37.06 16.04
CA PRO A 383 -5.83 37.42 15.32
C PRO A 383 -7.10 36.82 15.94
N GLU A 384 -8.20 37.57 15.88
CA GLU A 384 -9.48 37.11 16.44
C GLU A 384 -9.90 35.75 15.86
N HIS A 385 -10.19 34.80 16.75
CA HIS A 385 -10.59 33.45 16.40
C HIS A 385 -11.60 32.86 17.39
N PHE A 386 -12.34 31.86 16.92
CA PHE A 386 -13.45 31.25 17.63
C PHE A 386 -13.26 29.73 17.69
N ILE A 387 -13.38 29.16 18.88
CA ILE A 387 -13.15 27.73 19.15
C ILE A 387 -14.51 27.05 19.29
N PRO A 388 -14.80 25.97 18.55
CA PRO A 388 -16.04 25.22 18.74
C PRO A 388 -16.19 24.72 20.18
N VAL A 389 -17.34 24.95 20.79
CA VAL A 389 -17.61 24.50 22.16
C VAL A 389 -17.40 22.99 22.35
N PRO A 390 -17.79 22.10 21.41
CA PRO A 390 -17.51 20.67 21.54
C PRO A 390 -16.01 20.33 21.70
N TYR A 391 -15.11 21.15 21.16
CA TYR A 391 -13.67 20.96 21.34
C TYR A 391 -13.23 21.19 22.81
N LEU A 392 -13.95 22.06 23.54
CA LEU A 392 -13.66 22.42 24.93
C LEU A 392 -14.35 21.49 25.96
N THR A 393 -15.37 20.73 25.55
CA THR A 393 -16.25 20.00 26.49
C THR A 393 -15.96 18.50 26.62
N TYR A 394 -15.23 17.88 25.69
CA TYR A 394 -15.01 16.42 25.65
C TYR A 394 -13.61 16.01 26.13
N GLY A 395 -13.09 16.70 27.15
CA GLY A 395 -11.78 16.41 27.74
C GLY A 395 -10.60 16.92 26.90
N ARG A 396 -9.38 16.46 27.22
CA ARG A 396 -8.15 16.90 26.54
C ARG A 396 -8.14 16.39 25.08
N PRO A 397 -8.11 17.29 24.08
CA PRO A 397 -8.00 16.91 22.68
C PRO A 397 -6.76 16.05 22.42
N LEU A 398 -6.85 15.12 21.46
CA LEU A 398 -5.70 14.45 20.85
C LEU A 398 -5.23 15.28 19.67
N THR A 399 -4.06 15.90 19.77
CA THR A 399 -3.48 16.71 18.69
C THR A 399 -2.55 15.86 17.80
N VAL A 400 -2.85 15.80 16.50
CA VAL A 400 -2.08 15.06 15.49
C VAL A 400 -1.48 16.04 14.50
N ALA A 401 -0.16 16.09 14.41
CA ALA A 401 0.54 17.01 13.50
C ALA A 401 1.25 16.26 12.36
N MET A 402 1.02 16.73 11.13
CA MET A 402 1.66 16.24 9.90
C MET A 402 2.99 16.97 9.68
N VAL A 403 4.08 16.25 9.52
CA VAL A 403 5.45 16.80 9.39
C VAL A 403 6.08 16.41 8.07
N GLY A 404 6.70 17.37 7.40
CA GLY A 404 7.47 17.19 6.16
C GLY A 404 7.56 18.48 5.35
N GLN A 405 8.37 18.50 4.30
CA GLN A 405 8.45 19.66 3.38
C GLN A 405 7.14 19.93 2.63
N SER A 406 6.99 21.13 2.07
CA SER A 406 5.76 21.63 1.41
C SER A 406 5.29 20.73 0.26
N SER A 407 6.22 20.11 -0.47
CA SER A 407 5.95 19.25 -1.63
C SER A 407 5.64 17.79 -1.28
N THR A 408 5.78 17.35 -0.02
CA THR A 408 5.67 15.93 0.39
C THR A 408 4.26 15.33 0.28
N GLY A 409 3.23 16.16 0.04
CA GLY A 409 1.85 15.72 -0.16
C GLY A 409 1.01 15.61 1.13
N LYS A 410 1.47 16.20 2.26
CA LYS A 410 0.76 16.20 3.55
C LYS A 410 -0.70 16.61 3.43
N SER A 411 -0.95 17.74 2.77
CA SER A 411 -2.29 18.28 2.54
C SER A 411 -3.22 17.31 1.79
N HIS A 412 -2.69 16.57 0.81
CA HIS A 412 -3.47 15.55 0.09
C HIS A 412 -3.75 14.33 0.98
N LEU A 413 -2.73 13.85 1.70
CA LEU A 413 -2.85 12.73 2.63
C LEU A 413 -3.85 13.02 3.75
N LEU A 414 -3.74 14.18 4.41
CA LEU A 414 -4.64 14.59 5.48
C LEU A 414 -6.08 14.79 4.98
N THR A 415 -6.25 15.40 3.81
CA THR A 415 -7.60 15.55 3.21
C THR A 415 -8.26 14.20 2.96
N GLN A 416 -7.51 13.23 2.41
CA GLN A 416 -8.05 11.90 2.14
C GLN A 416 -8.23 11.05 3.39
N MET A 417 -7.39 11.25 4.41
CA MET A 417 -7.55 10.62 5.72
C MET A 417 -8.87 11.06 6.36
N ILE A 418 -9.13 12.37 6.44
CA ILE A 418 -10.40 12.90 6.96
C ILE A 418 -11.58 12.41 6.11
N ALA A 419 -11.44 12.41 4.78
CA ALA A 419 -12.48 11.93 3.88
C ALA A 419 -12.79 10.43 4.09
N ALA A 420 -11.77 9.61 4.34
CA ALA A 420 -11.94 8.19 4.64
C ALA A 420 -12.55 7.94 6.03
N VAL A 421 -12.26 8.80 7.02
CA VAL A 421 -12.99 8.80 8.29
C VAL A 421 -14.48 9.09 8.04
N THR A 422 -14.77 10.12 7.24
CA THR A 422 -16.15 10.54 6.98
C THR A 422 -16.97 9.54 6.18
N ASP A 423 -16.31 8.72 5.37
CA ASP A 423 -16.93 7.62 4.62
C ASP A 423 -17.18 6.36 5.50
N GLY A 424 -16.93 6.42 6.81
CA GLY A 424 -17.16 5.30 7.73
C GLY A 424 -15.96 4.36 7.90
N GLY A 425 -14.77 4.75 7.45
CA GLY A 425 -13.57 3.89 7.52
C GLY A 425 -13.10 3.52 8.93
N LEU A 426 -13.63 4.18 9.97
CA LEU A 426 -13.36 3.88 11.38
C LEU A 426 -14.32 2.83 11.98
N GLU A 427 -15.49 2.61 11.37
CA GLU A 427 -16.53 1.73 11.90
C GLU A 427 -16.09 0.28 12.12
N PRO A 428 -15.28 -0.35 11.24
CA PRO A 428 -14.79 -1.72 11.45
C PRO A 428 -13.96 -1.88 12.73
N PHE A 429 -13.42 -0.78 13.27
CA PHE A 429 -12.59 -0.75 14.47
C PHE A 429 -13.38 -0.37 15.72
N GLY A 430 -14.72 -0.32 15.64
CA GLY A 430 -15.60 0.03 16.76
C GLY A 430 -15.62 1.53 17.09
N LEU A 431 -15.10 2.37 16.19
CA LEU A 431 -15.01 3.81 16.37
C LEU A 431 -16.12 4.52 15.60
N LYS A 432 -16.72 5.53 16.21
CA LYS A 432 -17.65 6.46 15.56
C LYS A 432 -17.05 7.84 15.51
N TRP A 433 -17.47 8.65 14.54
CA TRP A 433 -17.03 10.03 14.43
C TRP A 433 -18.22 10.99 14.36
N GLN A 434 -18.00 12.23 14.78
CA GLN A 434 -18.89 13.37 14.56
C GLN A 434 -18.05 14.62 14.29
N SER A 435 -18.56 15.57 13.50
CA SER A 435 -17.90 16.86 13.35
C SER A 435 -17.95 17.65 14.67
N VAL A 436 -16.82 18.28 15.01
CA VAL A 436 -16.75 19.25 16.11
C VAL A 436 -17.56 20.50 15.77
N ASN A 437 -17.52 20.93 14.51
CA ASN A 437 -18.34 22.01 13.97
C ASN A 437 -18.89 21.60 12.59
N PRO A 438 -20.22 21.36 12.43
CA PRO A 438 -20.81 20.95 11.16
C PRO A 438 -20.58 21.90 9.99
N GLU A 439 -20.51 23.20 10.24
CA GLU A 439 -20.33 24.23 9.21
C GLU A 439 -18.88 24.26 8.70
N GLN A 440 -17.90 24.24 9.61
CA GLN A 440 -16.49 24.13 9.25
C GLN A 440 -16.23 22.83 8.45
N HIS A 441 -16.83 21.73 8.89
CA HIS A 441 -16.73 20.45 8.20
C HIS A 441 -17.33 20.49 6.79
N ALA A 442 -18.54 21.03 6.63
CA ALA A 442 -19.19 21.16 5.32
C ALA A 442 -18.35 22.03 4.36
N ARG A 443 -17.72 23.08 4.90
CA ARG A 443 -16.77 23.92 4.15
C ARG A 443 -15.53 23.11 3.73
N PHE A 444 -14.91 22.36 4.63
CA PHE A 444 -13.76 21.52 4.34
C PHE A 444 -14.07 20.49 3.23
N VAL A 445 -15.22 19.84 3.32
CA VAL A 445 -15.68 18.89 2.30
C VAL A 445 -15.82 19.55 0.93
N ARG A 446 -16.44 20.73 0.87
CA ARG A 446 -16.65 21.48 -0.38
C ARG A 446 -15.35 22.03 -0.98
N GLU A 447 -14.44 22.53 -0.15
CA GLU A 447 -13.24 23.24 -0.61
C GLU A 447 -12.02 22.31 -0.82
N ARG A 448 -12.00 21.13 -0.21
CA ARG A 448 -10.84 20.22 -0.26
C ARG A 448 -11.23 18.82 -0.72
N VAL A 449 -12.19 18.18 -0.08
CA VAL A 449 -12.53 16.77 -0.37
C VAL A 449 -13.15 16.61 -1.77
N GLN A 450 -14.17 17.41 -2.10
CA GLN A 450 -14.86 17.32 -3.40
C GLN A 450 -13.93 17.64 -4.59
N PRO A 451 -13.14 18.73 -4.58
CA PRO A 451 -12.14 19.00 -5.61
C PRO A 451 -11.20 17.81 -5.82
N LEU A 452 -10.61 17.29 -4.74
CA LEU A 452 -9.65 16.20 -4.85
C LEU A 452 -10.29 14.91 -5.39
N ARG A 453 -11.49 14.54 -4.91
CA ARG A 453 -12.24 13.38 -5.44
C ARG A 453 -12.62 13.55 -6.91
N SER A 454 -12.89 14.78 -7.36
CA SER A 454 -13.13 15.09 -8.77
C SER A 454 -11.85 15.08 -9.65
N GLY A 455 -10.72 14.72 -9.04
CA GLY A 455 -9.42 14.63 -9.70
C GLY A 455 -8.72 15.99 -9.87
N GLN A 456 -9.11 17.03 -9.14
CA GLN A 456 -8.35 18.29 -9.11
C GLN A 456 -7.19 18.16 -8.11
N VAL A 457 -6.04 18.70 -8.47
CA VAL A 457 -4.91 18.82 -7.53
C VAL A 457 -5.23 19.93 -6.53
N LEU A 458 -4.99 19.68 -5.25
CA LEU A 458 -5.14 20.72 -4.25
C LEU A 458 -3.97 21.69 -4.36
N ASP A 459 -4.26 22.99 -4.34
CA ASP A 459 -3.22 24.01 -4.24
C ASP A 459 -2.28 23.68 -3.08
N HIS A 460 -0.98 23.89 -3.33
CA HIS A 460 0.01 23.88 -2.28
C HIS A 460 -0.43 24.85 -1.19
N THR A 461 -0.14 24.52 0.06
CA THR A 461 -0.37 25.41 1.20
C THR A 461 0.46 26.67 0.96
N ALA A 462 -0.11 27.66 0.27
CA ALA A 462 0.51 28.96 0.09
C ALA A 462 0.60 29.60 1.48
N ALA A 463 1.78 30.16 1.79
CA ALA A 463 2.02 30.99 2.95
C ALA A 463 1.11 32.22 2.89
N LEU A 464 -0.14 32.07 3.33
CA LEU A 464 -1.07 33.16 3.54
C LEU A 464 -0.75 33.76 4.91
N GLY A 465 0.19 34.71 4.93
CA GLY A 465 0.49 35.52 6.11
C GLY A 465 1.75 35.10 6.85
N LEU A 466 2.37 36.08 7.51
CA LEU A 466 3.72 36.05 8.06
C LEU A 466 3.90 35.17 9.31
N ASP A 467 2.88 34.47 9.82
CA ASP A 467 2.88 33.95 11.20
C ASP A 467 2.43 32.48 11.41
N ASP A 468 1.96 31.73 10.40
CA ASP A 468 1.25 30.46 10.66
C ASP A 468 2.08 29.20 10.35
N PHE A 469 3.04 28.89 11.25
CA PHE A 469 3.90 27.70 11.16
C PHE A 469 3.14 26.37 11.37
N ALA A 470 1.95 26.41 11.98
CA ALA A 470 1.10 25.25 12.26
C ALA A 470 -0.35 25.53 11.90
N ARG A 471 -0.78 25.06 10.74
CA ARG A 471 -2.14 25.30 10.26
C ARG A 471 -3.11 24.28 10.85
N PHE A 472 -4.07 24.76 11.65
CA PHE A 472 -5.24 23.97 12.03
C PHE A 472 -6.07 23.63 10.78
N VAL A 473 -6.34 22.34 10.57
CA VAL A 473 -7.05 21.87 9.37
C VAL A 473 -8.49 21.51 9.68
N GLU A 474 -8.69 20.62 10.66
CA GLU A 474 -10.01 20.09 11.04
C GLU A 474 -9.94 19.46 12.44
N SER A 475 -11.10 19.33 13.09
CA SER A 475 -11.23 18.52 14.30
C SER A 475 -12.50 17.66 14.28
N LEU A 476 -12.36 16.43 14.76
CA LEU A 476 -13.43 15.43 14.81
C LEU A 476 -13.61 14.95 16.25
N LEU A 477 -14.84 14.67 16.66
CA LEU A 477 -15.14 13.93 17.88
C LEU A 477 -15.10 12.45 17.55
N ILE A 478 -14.19 11.71 18.16
CA ILE A 478 -14.13 10.26 18.03
C ILE A 478 -14.73 9.62 19.28
N THR A 479 -15.69 8.73 19.08
CA THR A 479 -16.28 7.91 20.14
C THR A 479 -15.74 6.50 20.04
N ASP A 480 -15.11 6.01 21.10
CA ASP A 480 -14.58 4.65 21.15
C ASP A 480 -15.66 3.58 21.39
N ALA A 481 -15.26 2.31 21.37
CA ALA A 481 -16.16 1.19 21.61
C ALA A 481 -16.76 1.17 23.03
N ARG A 482 -16.14 1.90 23.98
CA ARG A 482 -16.59 2.06 25.37
C ARG A 482 -17.50 3.27 25.56
N GLY A 483 -17.74 4.04 24.50
CA GLY A 483 -18.57 5.25 24.51
C GLY A 483 -17.84 6.51 24.98
N GLN A 484 -16.52 6.48 25.18
CA GLN A 484 -15.74 7.67 25.51
C GLN A 484 -15.57 8.53 24.27
N VAL A 485 -15.87 9.82 24.41
CA VAL A 485 -15.74 10.81 23.33
C VAL A 485 -14.48 11.63 23.56
N ARG A 486 -13.64 11.74 22.53
CA ARG A 486 -12.42 12.55 22.56
C ARG A 486 -12.31 13.40 21.28
N PRO A 487 -12.04 14.71 21.37
CA PRO A 487 -11.69 15.52 20.22
C PRO A 487 -10.34 15.07 19.65
N VAL A 488 -10.25 14.97 18.33
CA VAL A 488 -9.01 14.73 17.59
C VAL A 488 -8.82 15.89 16.63
N ALA A 489 -7.74 16.65 16.80
CA ALA A 489 -7.42 17.83 15.98
C ALA A 489 -6.21 17.58 15.10
N PHE A 490 -6.33 17.99 13.84
CA PHE A 490 -5.32 17.77 12.81
C PHE A 490 -4.63 19.07 12.41
N PHE A 491 -3.31 19.01 12.34
CA PHE A 491 -2.46 20.15 11.98
C PHE A 491 -1.54 19.81 10.81
N ASP A 492 -1.34 20.77 9.91
CA ASP A 492 -0.35 20.71 8.83
C ASP A 492 0.85 21.59 9.21
N LEU A 493 2.03 21.00 9.43
CA LEU A 493 3.26 21.73 9.75
C LEU A 493 4.11 21.97 8.49
N GLY A 494 4.34 23.24 8.17
CA GLY A 494 5.28 23.66 7.14
C GLY A 494 6.72 23.46 7.58
N GLY A 495 7.48 22.60 6.88
CA GLY A 495 8.90 22.38 7.17
C GLY A 495 9.78 23.63 7.12
N GLU A 496 9.40 24.57 6.24
CA GLU A 496 10.14 25.83 6.00
C GLU A 496 9.87 26.89 7.09
N ASP A 497 8.70 26.82 7.74
CA ASP A 497 8.23 27.82 8.71
C ASP A 497 8.65 27.48 10.14
N LEU A 498 9.07 26.24 10.40
CA LEU A 498 9.52 25.80 11.72
C LEU A 498 10.77 26.55 12.19
N VAL A 499 11.61 27.12 11.33
CA VAL A 499 12.91 27.68 11.74
C VAL A 499 12.77 29.01 12.53
N ARG A 500 11.57 29.63 12.60
CA ARG A 500 11.49 31.09 12.87
C ARG A 500 10.79 31.61 14.14
N THR A 501 10.13 30.81 15.00
CA THR A 501 9.28 31.41 16.06
C THR A 501 9.17 30.62 17.39
N ASP A 502 9.13 31.33 18.53
CA ASP A 502 8.87 30.76 19.87
C ASP A 502 7.49 30.09 20.00
N ALA A 503 6.50 30.55 19.22
CA ALA A 503 5.17 29.94 19.13
C ALA A 503 5.22 28.49 18.59
N ALA A 504 6.18 28.18 17.71
CA ALA A 504 6.39 26.84 17.18
C ALA A 504 6.86 25.85 18.24
N LEU A 505 7.65 26.31 19.21
CA LEU A 505 8.06 25.48 20.35
C LEU A 505 6.87 25.16 21.25
N ARG A 506 6.03 26.16 21.57
CA ARG A 506 4.82 25.96 22.40
C ARG A 506 3.84 24.97 21.75
N PHE A 507 3.67 25.04 20.43
CA PHE A 507 2.89 24.05 19.69
C PHE A 507 3.41 22.63 19.92
N LEU A 508 4.70 22.42 19.65
CA LEU A 508 5.33 21.10 19.70
C LEU A 508 5.28 20.48 21.10
N LEU A 509 5.32 21.31 22.16
CA LEU A 509 5.10 20.86 23.53
C LEU A 509 3.67 20.35 23.79
N GLY A 510 2.69 20.78 22.98
CA GLY A 510 1.28 20.39 23.08
C GLY A 510 0.85 19.28 22.12
N VAL A 511 1.75 18.78 21.26
CA VAL A 511 1.43 17.71 20.29
C VAL A 511 1.40 16.34 20.95
N ASP A 512 0.31 15.60 20.77
CA ASP A 512 0.14 14.24 21.30
C ASP A 512 0.57 13.15 20.32
N ALA A 513 0.62 13.43 19.01
CA ALA A 513 1.02 12.46 17.99
C ALA A 513 1.56 13.13 16.72
N LEU A 514 2.47 12.43 16.04
CA LEU A 514 3.15 12.92 14.83
C LEU A 514 3.00 11.98 13.65
N ILE A 515 2.79 12.53 12.46
CA ILE A 515 2.83 11.79 11.19
C ILE A 515 3.92 12.41 10.30
N PHE A 516 5.04 11.71 10.15
CA PHE A 516 6.15 12.12 9.29
C PHE A 516 5.92 11.60 7.87
N VAL A 517 5.82 12.50 6.89
CA VAL A 517 5.52 12.12 5.49
C VAL A 517 6.81 12.11 4.68
N VAL A 518 7.17 10.93 4.18
CA VAL A 518 8.31 10.72 3.28
C VAL A 518 7.84 10.81 1.83
N ASP A 519 8.42 11.74 1.08
CA ASP A 519 8.26 11.79 -0.37
C ASP A 519 9.29 10.86 -1.03
N PRO A 520 8.85 9.78 -1.73
CA PRO A 520 9.77 8.90 -2.43
C PRO A 520 10.65 9.63 -3.45
N ALA A 521 10.16 10.68 -4.12
CA ALA A 521 10.94 11.42 -5.11
C ALA A 521 12.14 12.16 -4.49
N LEU A 522 12.03 12.57 -3.23
CA LEU A 522 13.12 13.19 -2.47
C LEU A 522 14.02 12.16 -1.79
N ALA A 523 13.43 11.07 -1.28
CA ALA A 523 14.14 10.11 -0.45
C ALA A 523 14.87 9.02 -1.24
N LEU A 524 14.31 8.54 -2.35
CA LEU A 524 14.73 7.29 -2.98
C LEU A 524 15.44 7.53 -4.33
N PRO A 525 16.72 7.13 -4.49
CA PRO A 525 17.47 7.24 -5.74
C PRO A 525 17.12 6.10 -6.71
N LEU A 526 15.82 5.93 -6.98
CA LEU A 526 15.32 4.90 -7.90
C LEU A 526 15.13 5.47 -9.31
N PRO A 527 15.57 4.79 -10.38
CA PRO A 527 15.46 5.29 -11.76
C PRO A 527 14.02 5.61 -12.19
N GLN A 528 13.03 4.84 -11.73
CA GLN A 528 11.62 5.13 -12.02
C GLN A 528 11.09 6.46 -11.47
N LEU A 529 11.84 7.11 -10.58
CA LEU A 529 11.52 8.43 -10.05
C LEU A 529 12.25 9.56 -10.78
N ASP A 530 13.18 9.26 -11.70
CA ASP A 530 13.96 10.27 -12.44
C ASP A 530 13.06 11.28 -13.16
N HIS A 531 12.09 10.78 -13.91
CA HIS A 531 11.18 11.66 -14.67
C HIS A 531 10.31 12.54 -13.76
N VAL A 532 9.88 11.99 -12.62
CA VAL A 532 9.09 12.74 -11.63
C VAL A 532 9.94 13.84 -11.00
N ARG A 533 11.20 13.53 -10.67
CA ARG A 533 12.18 14.49 -10.16
C ARG A 533 12.47 15.61 -11.15
N GLU A 534 12.74 15.29 -12.41
CA GLU A 534 12.95 16.26 -13.49
C GLU A 534 11.74 17.19 -13.63
N ARG A 535 10.52 16.63 -13.63
CA ARG A 535 9.29 17.40 -13.77
C ARG A 535 9.03 18.35 -12.59
N TRP A 536 9.37 17.94 -11.38
CA TRP A 536 9.17 18.75 -10.17
C TRP A 536 10.37 19.63 -9.84
N GLY A 537 11.48 19.50 -10.55
CA GLY A 537 12.71 20.25 -10.27
C GLY A 537 13.31 19.92 -8.91
N VAL A 538 13.23 18.65 -8.49
CA VAL A 538 13.73 18.20 -7.18
C VAL A 538 14.83 17.16 -7.33
N GLU A 539 15.76 17.14 -6.38
CA GLU A 539 16.86 16.19 -6.32
C GLU A 539 16.72 15.23 -5.13
N VAL A 540 17.46 14.12 -5.18
CA VAL A 540 17.50 13.18 -4.06
C VAL A 540 18.22 13.84 -2.88
N ASN A 541 17.53 13.96 -1.77
CA ASN A 541 18.07 14.50 -0.54
C ASN A 541 18.53 13.35 0.38
N ARG A 542 19.84 13.17 0.52
CA ARG A 542 20.44 12.11 1.36
C ARG A 542 20.49 12.47 2.85
N ASP A 543 20.35 13.76 3.17
CA ASP A 543 20.45 14.27 4.54
C ASP A 543 19.10 14.21 5.29
N GLY A 544 18.08 13.64 4.65
CA GLY A 544 16.74 13.52 5.22
C GLY A 544 15.93 14.81 5.11
N ASP A 545 14.69 14.78 5.59
CA ASP A 545 13.83 15.97 5.62
C ASP A 545 14.22 16.87 6.80
N LEU A 546 14.56 18.14 6.51
CA LEU A 546 14.92 19.15 7.51
C LEU A 546 13.82 19.37 8.56
N ALA A 547 12.55 19.24 8.16
CA ALA A 547 11.40 19.36 9.06
C ALA A 547 11.43 18.28 10.14
N PHE A 548 11.92 17.07 9.81
CA PHE A 548 11.97 15.97 10.75
C PHE A 548 12.95 16.29 11.88
N GLY A 549 14.18 16.70 11.54
CA GLY A 549 15.18 17.09 12.53
C GLY A 549 14.70 18.24 13.41
N THR A 550 14.13 19.27 12.79
CA THR A 550 13.66 20.48 13.49
C THR A 550 12.57 20.17 14.52
N VAL A 551 11.62 19.28 14.19
CA VAL A 551 10.58 18.84 15.14
C VAL A 551 11.20 17.99 16.25
N LEU A 552 12.03 17.00 15.92
CA LEU A 552 12.61 16.07 16.89
C LEU A 552 13.54 16.75 17.89
N ASP A 553 14.23 17.81 17.49
CA ASP A 553 15.16 18.54 18.35
C ASP A 553 14.47 19.49 19.34
N ARG A 554 13.17 19.76 19.15
CA ARG A 554 12.36 20.64 20.02
C ARG A 554 11.44 19.90 20.98
N LEU A 555 11.21 18.61 20.74
CA LEU A 555 10.41 17.80 21.64
C LEU A 555 11.16 17.49 22.95
N PRO A 556 10.45 17.45 24.09
CA PRO A 556 11.07 17.18 25.37
C PRO A 556 11.59 15.73 25.42
N LYS A 557 12.86 15.57 25.81
CA LYS A 557 13.52 14.27 25.94
C LYS A 557 13.57 13.87 27.43
N ASN A 558 12.71 12.94 27.83
CA ASN A 558 12.64 12.44 29.21
C ASN A 558 13.41 11.11 29.41
N GLY A 559 14.14 10.66 28.38
CA GLY A 559 14.84 9.40 28.35
C GLY A 559 15.62 9.21 27.04
N PRO A 560 16.07 7.98 26.73
CA PRO A 560 16.80 7.69 25.49
C PRO A 560 15.96 7.86 24.23
N TYR A 561 14.63 7.84 24.36
CA TYR A 561 13.67 8.02 23.28
C TYR A 561 12.63 9.07 23.65
N LEU A 562 12.03 9.67 22.64
CA LEU A 562 10.84 10.51 22.76
C LEU A 562 9.59 9.64 22.99
N ASP A 563 8.71 10.08 23.89
CA ASP A 563 7.51 9.34 24.29
C ASP A 563 6.27 9.64 23.41
N VAL A 564 6.32 10.67 22.56
CA VAL A 564 5.24 11.03 21.64
C VAL A 564 5.03 9.94 20.57
N PRO A 565 3.86 9.30 20.49
CA PRO A 565 3.56 8.34 19.42
C PRO A 565 3.72 8.95 18.02
N ALA A 566 4.30 8.20 17.10
CA ALA A 566 4.49 8.65 15.74
C ALA A 566 4.22 7.57 14.70
N ALA A 567 3.94 8.03 13.48
CA ALA A 567 3.92 7.20 12.28
C ALA A 567 4.79 7.84 11.19
N ILE A 568 5.62 7.04 10.51
CA ILE A 568 6.28 7.44 9.26
C ILE A 568 5.44 6.91 8.10
N VAL A 569 5.17 7.75 7.11
CA VAL A 569 4.33 7.40 5.96
C VAL A 569 5.09 7.65 4.68
N LEU A 570 5.34 6.60 3.89
CA LEU A 570 5.73 6.74 2.49
C LEU A 570 4.48 7.15 1.70
N GLY A 571 4.27 8.47 1.53
CA GLY A 571 2.94 9.05 1.24
C GLY A 571 2.52 9.14 -0.23
N LYS A 572 3.47 9.16 -1.17
CA LYS A 572 3.23 9.10 -2.63
C LYS A 572 3.59 7.72 -3.18
N ALA A 573 3.20 6.67 -2.46
CA ALA A 573 3.64 5.32 -2.77
C ALA A 573 3.15 4.80 -4.13
N ASP A 574 2.14 5.44 -4.74
CA ASP A 574 1.68 5.15 -6.10
C ASP A 574 2.78 5.31 -7.16
N LEU A 575 3.76 6.21 -6.93
CA LEU A 575 4.96 6.33 -7.76
C LEU A 575 5.82 5.06 -7.78
N LEU A 576 5.62 4.20 -6.78
CA LEU A 576 6.34 2.95 -6.55
C LEU A 576 5.40 1.73 -6.54
N ARG A 577 4.18 1.83 -7.08
CA ARG A 577 3.15 0.76 -6.99
C ARG A 577 3.52 -0.58 -7.61
N PHE A 578 4.62 -0.66 -8.35
CA PHE A 578 5.18 -1.90 -8.93
C PHE A 578 6.54 -2.30 -8.35
N GLN A 579 7.05 -1.55 -7.38
CA GLN A 579 8.33 -1.80 -6.70
C GLN A 579 8.08 -2.60 -5.41
N PRO A 580 8.72 -3.77 -5.21
CA PRO A 580 8.73 -4.43 -3.92
C PRO A 580 9.50 -3.60 -2.87
N PRO A 581 9.03 -3.57 -1.61
CA PRO A 581 7.81 -4.22 -1.12
C PRO A 581 6.52 -3.39 -1.29
N VAL A 582 6.59 -2.18 -1.86
CA VAL A 582 5.45 -1.24 -1.96
C VAL A 582 4.23 -1.84 -2.66
N ASP A 583 4.47 -2.56 -3.74
CA ASP A 583 3.43 -3.21 -4.55
C ASP A 583 2.54 -4.15 -3.74
N ARG A 584 3.10 -4.91 -2.79
CA ARG A 584 2.33 -5.88 -1.99
C ARG A 584 1.40 -5.21 -1.01
N TRP A 585 1.82 -4.08 -0.44
CA TRP A 585 1.06 -3.31 0.55
C TRP A 585 -0.05 -2.49 -0.12
N LEU A 586 0.26 -1.73 -1.18
CA LEU A 586 -0.75 -0.93 -1.90
C LEU A 586 -1.87 -1.77 -2.55
N ASN A 587 -1.63 -3.06 -2.78
CA ASN A 587 -2.62 -3.98 -3.31
C ASN A 587 -3.37 -4.78 -2.23
N ARG A 588 -3.19 -4.47 -0.94
CA ARG A 588 -4.02 -5.06 0.11
C ARG A 588 -5.39 -4.37 0.14
N PRO A 589 -6.46 -5.11 0.44
CA PRO A 589 -7.75 -4.49 0.73
C PRO A 589 -7.65 -3.62 2.00
N PRO A 590 -8.56 -2.65 2.17
CA PRO A 590 -8.67 -1.90 3.41
C PRO A 590 -8.74 -2.82 4.63
N ALA A 591 -8.04 -2.46 5.70
CA ALA A 591 -8.07 -3.23 6.94
C ALA A 591 -9.48 -3.17 7.57
N THR A 592 -9.98 -4.32 8.02
CA THR A 592 -11.22 -4.43 8.79
C THR A 592 -10.97 -4.71 10.27
N ALA A 593 -9.71 -4.95 10.64
CA ALA A 593 -9.23 -5.13 12.00
C ALA A 593 -7.73 -4.75 12.03
N LEU A 594 -7.24 -4.28 13.19
CA LEU A 594 -5.82 -4.03 13.40
C LEU A 594 -5.14 -5.32 13.84
N ASP A 595 -4.21 -5.80 13.02
CA ASP A 595 -3.36 -6.94 13.31
C ASP A 595 -1.94 -6.42 13.62
N PRO A 596 -1.48 -6.50 14.88
CA PRO A 596 -0.14 -6.05 15.26
C PRO A 596 0.97 -6.69 14.43
N ALA A 597 0.83 -7.97 14.05
CA ALA A 597 1.84 -8.67 13.27
C ALA A 597 1.94 -8.11 11.84
N LEU A 598 0.81 -7.74 11.24
CA LEU A 598 0.79 -7.10 9.91
C LEU A 598 1.34 -5.67 9.95
N THR A 599 1.01 -4.89 10.98
CA THR A 599 1.58 -3.54 11.17
C THR A 599 3.09 -3.61 11.38
N HIS A 600 3.56 -4.60 12.13
CA HIS A 600 4.98 -4.88 12.32
C HIS A 600 5.66 -5.30 11.01
N GLU A 601 5.04 -6.18 10.23
CA GLU A 601 5.55 -6.62 8.92
C GLU A 601 5.64 -5.46 7.91
N GLU A 602 4.65 -4.57 7.87
CA GLU A 602 4.68 -3.35 7.06
C GLU A 602 5.79 -2.42 7.52
N SER A 603 5.88 -2.18 8.83
CA SER A 603 6.90 -1.30 9.40
C SER A 603 8.31 -1.78 9.06
N ARG A 604 8.55 -3.08 9.18
CA ARG A 604 9.82 -3.75 8.83
C ARG A 604 10.18 -3.58 7.36
N ASP A 605 9.20 -3.67 6.48
CA ASP A 605 9.41 -3.51 5.04
C ASP A 605 9.71 -2.08 4.63
N VAL A 606 8.96 -1.13 5.17
CA VAL A 606 9.17 0.31 4.90
C VAL A 606 10.51 0.74 5.47
N TYR A 607 10.84 0.32 6.69
CA TYR A 607 12.16 0.53 7.28
C TYR A 607 13.26 -0.04 6.38
N GLY A 608 13.09 -1.29 5.94
CA GLY A 608 14.06 -1.94 5.06
C GLY A 608 14.27 -1.16 3.75
N LEU A 609 13.18 -0.66 3.15
CA LEU A 609 13.22 0.06 1.88
C LEU A 609 13.96 1.39 2.04
N LEU A 610 13.61 2.16 3.07
CA LEU A 610 14.25 3.45 3.36
C LEU A 610 15.72 3.25 3.75
N ARG A 611 16.03 2.27 4.60
CA ARG A 611 17.41 2.00 5.02
C ARG A 611 18.29 1.59 3.85
N ARG A 612 17.75 0.78 2.93
CA ARG A 612 18.48 0.31 1.75
C ARG A 612 18.80 1.44 0.77
N HIS A 613 17.84 2.34 0.53
CA HIS A 613 17.91 3.26 -0.60
C HIS A 613 18.05 4.74 -0.21
N ALA A 614 17.38 5.18 0.87
CA ALA A 614 17.35 6.58 1.29
C ALA A 614 18.45 6.94 2.30
N GLY A 615 18.93 5.96 3.07
CA GLY A 615 19.90 6.15 4.15
C GLY A 615 19.24 6.42 5.50
N GLN A 616 20.07 6.51 6.55
CA GLN A 616 19.58 6.58 7.94
C GLN A 616 18.91 7.91 8.30
N ALA A 617 19.24 9.01 7.63
CA ALA A 617 18.68 10.32 7.99
C ALA A 617 17.15 10.36 7.84
N TRP A 618 16.60 9.65 6.85
CA TRP A 618 15.15 9.49 6.66
C TRP A 618 14.46 8.61 7.71
N LEU A 619 15.24 7.84 8.47
CA LEU A 619 14.76 6.98 9.55
C LEU A 619 14.93 7.62 10.94
N ARG A 620 15.46 8.85 11.00
CA ARG A 620 15.65 9.58 12.27
C ARG A 620 14.41 9.64 13.16
N PRO A 621 13.17 9.85 12.66
CA PRO A 621 11.99 9.79 13.53
C PRO A 621 11.79 8.41 14.17
N PHE A 622 12.03 7.33 13.43
CA PHE A 622 11.96 5.98 13.97
C PHE A 622 13.04 5.78 15.01
N ASP A 623 14.29 6.19 14.75
CA ASP A 623 15.36 5.97 15.71
C ASP A 623 15.21 6.81 17.00
N ALA A 624 14.58 8.00 16.91
CA ALA A 624 14.41 8.91 18.04
C ALA A 624 13.16 8.65 18.89
N ILE A 625 12.11 8.06 18.31
CA ILE A 625 10.79 7.89 18.95
C ILE A 625 10.58 6.44 19.35
N ARG A 626 10.18 6.21 20.61
CA ARG A 626 9.95 4.86 21.15
C ARG A 626 8.84 4.16 20.38
N ARG A 627 7.64 4.76 20.37
CA ARG A 627 6.44 4.22 19.73
C ARG A 627 6.31 4.80 18.32
N CYS A 628 6.90 4.13 17.34
CA CYS A 628 6.90 4.60 15.95
C CYS A 628 6.65 3.47 14.96
N THR A 629 5.55 3.54 14.21
CA THR A 629 5.22 2.62 13.11
C THR A 629 5.56 3.23 11.75
N LEU A 630 5.73 2.39 10.72
CA LEU A 630 5.96 2.86 9.35
C LEU A 630 4.92 2.27 8.40
N HIS A 631 4.42 3.08 7.48
CA HIS A 631 3.29 2.75 6.63
C HIS A 631 3.49 3.17 5.18
N ILE A 632 2.84 2.44 4.28
CA ILE A 632 2.71 2.78 2.86
C ILE A 632 1.31 3.34 2.62
N ALA A 633 1.24 4.54 2.06
CA ALA A 633 -0.02 5.18 1.69
C ALA A 633 0.10 5.91 0.35
N SER A 634 -1.03 6.10 -0.32
CA SER A 634 -1.14 7.03 -1.44
C SER A 634 -2.46 7.77 -1.33
N ALA A 635 -2.39 9.10 -1.28
CA ALA A 635 -3.58 9.94 -1.23
C ALA A 635 -4.35 9.97 -2.57
N THR A 636 -3.64 9.79 -3.68
CA THR A 636 -4.17 10.06 -5.02
C THR A 636 -4.29 8.79 -5.87
N GLY A 637 -3.53 7.74 -5.56
CA GLY A 637 -3.55 6.46 -6.28
C GLY A 637 -2.90 6.51 -7.67
N GLY A 638 -2.42 7.67 -8.11
CA GLY A 638 -1.80 7.87 -9.41
C GLY A 638 -1.22 9.27 -9.58
N GLN A 639 -0.55 9.46 -10.72
CA GLN A 639 0.19 10.67 -11.03
C GLN A 639 -0.71 11.79 -11.56
N GLU A 640 -0.33 13.02 -11.24
CA GLU A 640 -0.92 14.22 -11.80
C GLU A 640 -0.51 14.41 -13.26
N ALA A 641 -1.45 14.79 -14.12
CA ALA A 641 -1.22 15.39 -15.43
C ALA A 641 -1.99 16.72 -15.55
N HIS A 642 -1.27 17.82 -15.82
CA HIS A 642 -1.84 19.16 -16.05
C HIS A 642 -2.81 19.64 -14.95
N GLY A 643 -2.40 19.55 -13.67
CA GLY A 643 -3.22 19.99 -12.54
C GLY A 643 -4.40 19.07 -12.20
N ARG A 644 -4.46 17.87 -12.80
CA ARG A 644 -5.52 16.88 -12.55
C ARG A 644 -4.99 15.46 -12.44
N TYR A 645 -5.75 14.60 -11.78
CA TYR A 645 -5.57 13.14 -11.77
C TYR A 645 -6.50 12.54 -12.84
N PRO A 646 -5.98 12.02 -13.97
CA PRO A 646 -6.81 11.58 -15.09
C PRO A 646 -7.82 10.47 -14.74
N ALA A 647 -7.46 9.61 -13.78
CA ALA A 647 -8.32 8.54 -13.27
C ALA A 647 -9.14 8.95 -12.03
N GLY A 648 -9.12 10.23 -11.64
CA GLY A 648 -9.57 10.70 -10.33
C GLY A 648 -8.59 10.35 -9.21
N ALA A 649 -8.85 10.87 -8.00
CA ALA A 649 -8.08 10.50 -6.83
C ALA A 649 -8.63 9.20 -6.22
N GLY A 650 -7.80 8.14 -6.21
CA GLY A 650 -8.10 6.85 -5.60
C GLY A 650 -7.22 6.62 -4.37
N PRO A 651 -7.62 7.09 -3.17
CA PRO A 651 -6.81 6.94 -1.98
C PRO A 651 -6.62 5.47 -1.64
N ARG A 652 -5.40 5.10 -1.27
CA ARG A 652 -5.03 3.76 -0.81
C ARG A 652 -4.30 3.87 0.51
N ARG A 653 -4.80 3.14 1.51
CA ARG A 653 -4.17 2.99 2.82
C ARG A 653 -3.95 4.31 3.60
N VAL A 654 -4.81 5.30 3.40
CA VAL A 654 -4.66 6.63 4.02
C VAL A 654 -5.05 6.66 5.49
N LEU A 655 -5.74 5.64 6.00
CA LEU A 655 -6.19 5.57 7.40
C LEU A 655 -5.20 4.82 8.29
N GLU A 656 -4.39 3.93 7.74
CA GLU A 656 -3.49 3.03 8.46
C GLU A 656 -2.56 3.78 9.43
N PRO A 657 -1.94 4.92 9.05
CA PRO A 657 -1.14 5.71 10.00
C PRO A 657 -1.98 6.26 11.16
N LEU A 658 -3.20 6.72 10.90
CA LEU A 658 -4.09 7.25 11.94
C LEU A 658 -4.58 6.15 12.86
N LEU A 659 -4.99 4.99 12.32
CA LEU A 659 -5.42 3.83 13.08
C LEU A 659 -4.30 3.35 14.02
N ALA A 660 -3.04 3.34 13.56
CA ALA A 660 -1.89 3.02 14.40
C ALA A 660 -1.74 4.00 15.57
N LEU A 661 -1.87 5.31 15.33
CA LEU A 661 -1.82 6.32 16.39
C LEU A 661 -2.99 6.20 17.37
N LEU A 662 -4.21 5.95 16.89
CA LEU A 662 -5.38 5.74 17.74
C LEU A 662 -5.20 4.50 18.64
N ALA A 663 -4.62 3.41 18.11
CA ALA A 663 -4.27 2.24 18.91
C ALA A 663 -3.18 2.54 19.96
N MET A 664 -2.14 3.28 19.60
CA MET A 664 -1.08 3.70 20.55
C MET A 664 -1.59 4.62 21.66
N HIS A 665 -2.70 5.33 21.42
CA HIS A 665 -3.41 6.16 22.39
C HIS A 665 -4.55 5.42 23.12
N GLY A 666 -4.72 4.12 22.86
CA GLY A 666 -5.71 3.27 23.54
C GLY A 666 -7.16 3.50 23.12
N LEU A 667 -7.40 4.19 22.01
CA LEU A 667 -8.75 4.38 21.43
C LEU A 667 -9.23 3.14 20.67
N ILE A 668 -8.30 2.30 20.21
CA ILE A 668 -8.59 1.01 19.58
C ILE A 668 -7.97 -0.10 20.44
N ASP A 669 -8.79 -1.08 20.83
CA ASP A 669 -8.31 -2.26 21.55
C ASP A 669 -7.51 -3.16 20.60
N VAL A 670 -6.26 -3.44 20.96
CA VAL A 670 -5.32 -4.27 20.20
C VAL A 670 -4.72 -5.34 21.10
N ALA A 671 -4.43 -6.52 20.53
CA ALA A 671 -3.77 -7.61 21.26
C ALA A 671 -2.41 -7.15 21.81
N GLY A 672 -2.12 -7.49 23.08
CA GLY A 672 -0.91 -7.06 23.79
C GLY A 672 -0.92 -5.61 24.28
N GLY A 673 -1.92 -4.79 23.91
CA GLY A 673 -2.05 -3.39 24.30
C GLY A 673 -1.19 -2.42 23.48
N ALA A 674 -1.30 -1.12 23.79
CA ALA A 674 -0.72 -0.03 23.01
C ALA A 674 0.82 -0.08 22.89
N GLU A 675 1.52 -0.52 23.95
CA GLU A 675 2.98 -0.64 23.93
C GLU A 675 3.42 -1.81 23.05
N ALA A 676 2.84 -3.00 23.24
CA ALA A 676 3.17 -4.18 22.43
C ALA A 676 2.86 -3.97 20.94
N PHE A 677 1.80 -3.21 20.63
CA PHE A 677 1.49 -2.82 19.25
C PHE A 677 2.60 -1.99 18.61
N ALA A 678 3.22 -1.07 19.35
CA ALA A 678 4.19 -0.12 18.82
C ALA A 678 5.63 -0.66 18.78
N VAL A 679 6.04 -1.45 19.78
CA VAL A 679 7.43 -1.95 19.89
C VAL A 679 7.56 -3.47 19.78
N GLY A 680 6.44 -4.18 19.57
CA GLY A 680 6.36 -5.64 19.56
C GLY A 680 6.25 -6.23 20.96
N GLU A 681 5.83 -7.50 21.05
CA GLU A 681 5.84 -8.24 22.32
C GLU A 681 7.28 -8.58 22.76
N THR A 682 7.52 -8.59 24.07
CA THR A 682 8.72 -9.22 24.62
C THR A 682 8.50 -10.73 24.50
N PRO A 683 9.38 -11.50 23.84
CA PRO A 683 9.23 -12.94 23.82
C PRO A 683 9.21 -13.44 25.27
N VAL A 684 8.19 -14.24 25.62
CA VAL A 684 8.18 -14.98 26.87
C VAL A 684 9.36 -15.93 26.80
N ILE A 685 10.46 -15.58 27.48
CA ILE A 685 11.51 -16.55 27.75
C ILE A 685 10.88 -17.52 28.75
N GLU A 686 10.38 -18.66 28.26
CA GLU A 686 10.17 -19.81 29.14
C GLU A 686 11.52 -20.07 29.80
N ALA A 687 11.60 -19.73 31.09
CA ALA A 687 12.70 -20.14 31.93
C ALA A 687 12.69 -21.67 31.94
N VAL A 688 13.48 -22.28 31.06
CA VAL A 688 13.87 -23.68 31.21
C VAL A 688 14.52 -23.75 32.59
N PRO A 689 13.96 -24.50 33.55
CA PRO A 689 14.59 -24.69 34.83
C PRO A 689 15.96 -25.30 34.56
N TRP A 690 17.01 -24.60 34.95
CA TRP A 690 18.33 -25.20 35.00
C TRP A 690 18.24 -26.27 36.09
N GLU A 691 18.21 -27.55 35.68
CA GLU A 691 18.38 -28.66 36.61
C GLU A 691 19.75 -28.49 37.27
N GLU A 692 19.73 -28.09 38.53
CA GLU A 692 20.86 -28.20 39.44
C GLU A 692 21.30 -29.67 39.43
N THR A 693 22.48 -29.90 38.86
CA THR A 693 23.14 -31.20 38.97
C THR A 693 23.62 -31.30 40.42
N GLU A 694 22.79 -31.90 41.26
CA GLU A 694 23.16 -32.38 42.58
C GLU A 694 24.30 -33.40 42.44
N GLU A 695 25.52 -32.95 42.76
CA GLU A 695 26.62 -33.85 43.12
C GLU A 695 26.20 -34.64 44.37
N THR A 696 25.86 -35.90 44.13
CA THR A 696 25.59 -36.89 45.16
C THR A 696 26.89 -37.24 45.88
N ALA A 697 27.10 -36.63 47.04
CA ALA A 697 28.02 -37.09 48.06
C ALA A 697 27.56 -38.47 48.57
N GLY A 698 28.15 -39.53 48.01
CA GLY A 698 28.04 -40.88 48.53
C GLY A 698 28.87 -41.05 49.80
N SER A 699 28.17 -41.13 50.94
CA SER A 699 28.70 -41.59 52.21
C SER A 699 29.19 -43.04 52.11
N GLY A 700 30.49 -43.26 52.37
CA GLY A 700 31.06 -44.57 52.66
C GLY A 700 32.11 -44.39 53.76
N GLY A 701 31.69 -44.56 55.01
CA GLY A 701 32.54 -44.39 56.18
C GLY A 701 33.39 -45.61 56.54
N SER A 702 34.36 -45.31 57.42
CA SER A 702 35.00 -46.15 58.45
C SER A 702 36.23 -47.02 58.10
N GLY A 703 37.24 -46.86 58.97
CA GLY A 703 38.46 -47.66 59.13
C GLY A 703 39.67 -47.03 58.44
N GLY A 704 40.64 -46.37 59.09
CA GLY A 704 41.25 -46.68 60.38
C GLY A 704 42.60 -47.36 60.13
N GLU A 705 43.69 -46.74 60.63
CA GLU A 705 45.05 -47.31 60.82
C GLU A 705 45.85 -47.64 59.53
N GLU A 706 47.17 -47.52 59.41
CA GLU A 706 48.29 -46.95 60.16
C GLU A 706 49.52 -47.15 59.23
N LEU A 707 50.64 -46.48 59.55
CA LEU A 707 52.03 -46.79 59.19
C LEU A 707 52.63 -46.31 57.84
N GLN A 708 53.56 -45.37 58.06
CA GLN A 708 54.88 -45.13 57.43
C GLN A 708 54.97 -44.47 56.06
#